data_AF-A0A8H5XK34-F1
#
_entry.id   AF-A0A8H5XK34-F1
#
_cell.length_a   1.000
_cell.length_b   1.000
_cell.length_c   1.000
_cell.angle_alpha   90.00
_cell.angle_beta   90.00
_cell.angle_gamma   90.00
#
_symmetry.space_group_name_H-M   'P 1'
#
loop_
_entity.id
_entity.type
_entity.pdbx_description
1 polymer ?
#
loop_
_entity_poly.entity_id
_entity_poly.type
_entity_poly.pdbx_seq_one_letter_code
_entity_poly.pdbx_strand_id
1 'polypeptide(L)'
;MIQFDSKREEMDLNSKLAASRAEFGRIREAHGTLATTGCTTDFCQAGRMIHTDEPRVGIDRPVSVIKQEATDFLSHMWRAGLISDLSALHLRLDHAFKEIDSHAAKPDKDNAERPGSPWHQSTQELEFGLKAAWKNSRRCIMRSEYDNLVQPGTMGHTIWNANLLSFAGYQQSDGSILGDPANVRLTTEILKLGWKPPRIKTRWDVLPLVTMAEGDSPFVTAIPDHLFPLVKLRHPRWPHFEYLGLRWVPAPALSRLGFDIGGVQYTAAPFVGWFMDAEIGVRNLADTNRYNCLPQVACNFGWITSDQNIDDLPKAEQLQILTRAQTELNYAVYHSFKADRVRIVDTLSASQQFCRFDDQHLQENGFRLPSDPYWLAPPQGSIVPIWHRGASPSYQPKPMICRNFRDPMKAWEKSQTSDIASESEATSNSIDNRKGTGHGNSNGKPKSHPSLLVHHCGSGDVAMLLAKKLLAYSRDHVARVLNLDLCPATQSLDLLNVESLRPGDVVLLVVSTSGRGRVPKNGEKFVSQLASLAERGQSIQGRFAIFGNGDSSYGHTFNNAADTIHQKLKSVNANFVLDNYFPGDAVDESPPWTQLRQWWDMLQQQLTKRGTSDPKPSSKEHVKLVDPLKLERIFPVHAKVTGLDLGRNRIRKVTLETNHSHEKPMQELLILVPNSMEKVNRVIKALHLSKKKVVNKDTILTYFEFLRDFVDLDAPFANLAWTKDLGLSDEFLKEMLVKPVVDTVSRLPHSAIKRMDGQLACLSMKIQRPKVYTIASFDDTTSIDKNHSLADLLVGWIPGGRFSDVYLNSQLNHHTFRCRLLPLPEKVQQLAEDKNVPIILFATGSGVAMIRSLLQFRIYLRKRMSAHSCGQAANISIFVGYRPIDTEVILDSVATAANFGIVDMLSLTPSNEEKVRAQDKVFNQEFTDRVVVKIKNGCKVLACGGRESVGGFGERLDALVGCSVKEALGDWYVEEIFSA
;
A
#
# COMPACT_ATOMS: atom_id res chain seq x y z
N MET A 1 -31.95 -53.00 -13.82
CA MET A 1 -32.47 -52.87 -12.44
C MET A 1 -31.29 -52.88 -11.49
N ILE A 2 -31.16 -51.88 -10.62
CA ILE A 2 -30.31 -51.95 -9.43
C ILE A 2 -31.28 -52.09 -8.26
N GLN A 3 -31.14 -53.13 -7.43
CA GLN A 3 -31.93 -53.24 -6.21
C GLN A 3 -31.33 -52.32 -5.15
N PHE A 4 -32.09 -51.32 -4.71
CA PHE A 4 -31.71 -50.45 -3.60
C PHE A 4 -31.90 -51.19 -2.28
N ASP A 5 -30.81 -51.43 -1.55
CA ASP A 5 -30.80 -52.10 -0.25
C ASP A 5 -31.15 -51.10 0.86
N SER A 6 -32.44 -50.77 0.95
CA SER A 6 -32.99 -49.74 1.84
C SER A 6 -32.51 -49.82 3.29
N LYS A 7 -32.33 -51.03 3.85
CA LYS A 7 -31.84 -51.23 5.22
C LYS A 7 -30.41 -50.71 5.42
N ARG A 8 -29.58 -50.77 4.37
CA ARG A 8 -28.19 -50.31 4.43
C ARG A 8 -28.09 -48.79 4.38
N GLU A 9 -28.96 -48.16 3.61
CA GLU A 9 -29.12 -46.69 3.58
C GLU A 9 -29.71 -46.18 4.91
N GLU A 10 -30.71 -46.87 5.46
CA GLU A 10 -31.35 -46.53 6.75
C GLU A 10 -30.37 -46.63 7.92
N MET A 11 -29.48 -47.62 7.94
CA MET A 11 -28.46 -47.77 8.99
C MET A 11 -27.34 -46.71 8.90
N ASP A 12 -26.94 -46.34 7.68
CA ASP A 12 -25.97 -45.25 7.42
C ASP A 12 -26.57 -43.87 7.77
N LEU A 13 -27.85 -43.63 7.44
CA LEU A 13 -28.58 -42.42 7.79
C LEU A 13 -28.69 -42.23 9.31
N ASN A 14 -29.02 -43.31 10.04
CA ASN A 14 -29.07 -43.30 11.50
C ASN A 14 -27.68 -43.03 12.14
N SER A 15 -26.61 -43.57 11.56
CA SER A 15 -25.23 -43.27 11.99
C SER A 15 -24.88 -41.79 11.81
N LYS A 16 -25.19 -41.22 10.65
CA LYS A 16 -25.00 -39.80 10.34
C LYS A 16 -25.80 -38.89 11.28
N LEU A 17 -27.07 -39.22 11.55
CA LEU A 17 -27.92 -38.51 12.50
C LEU A 17 -27.35 -38.53 13.93
N ALA A 18 -26.81 -39.66 14.38
CA ALA A 18 -26.17 -39.76 15.70
C ALA A 18 -24.91 -38.87 15.79
N ALA A 19 -24.07 -38.88 14.76
CA ALA A 19 -22.88 -38.03 14.68
C ALA A 19 -23.24 -36.53 14.69
N SER A 20 -24.23 -36.11 13.90
CA SER A 20 -24.70 -34.71 13.86
C SER A 20 -25.29 -34.25 15.19
N ARG A 21 -26.03 -35.10 15.89
CA ARG A 21 -26.55 -34.79 17.24
C ARG A 21 -25.42 -34.60 18.26
N ALA A 22 -24.38 -35.44 18.21
CA ALA A 22 -23.22 -35.32 19.08
C ALA A 22 -22.41 -34.03 18.80
N GLU A 23 -22.27 -33.63 17.53
CA GLU A 23 -21.64 -32.37 17.14
C GLU A 23 -22.43 -31.15 17.63
N PHE A 24 -23.76 -31.15 17.44
CA PHE A 24 -24.63 -30.09 17.96
C PHE A 24 -24.59 -29.97 19.49
N GLY A 25 -24.42 -31.10 20.21
CA GLY A 25 -24.17 -31.10 21.64
C GLY A 25 -22.95 -30.25 22.03
N ARG A 26 -21.80 -30.47 21.37
CA ARG A 26 -20.56 -29.71 21.64
C ARG A 26 -20.67 -28.24 21.27
N ILE A 27 -21.36 -27.92 20.16
CA ILE A 27 -21.67 -26.54 19.77
C ILE A 27 -22.46 -25.80 20.87
N ARG A 28 -23.42 -26.46 21.53
CA ARG A 28 -24.18 -25.89 22.66
C ARG A 28 -23.40 -25.78 23.97
N GLU A 29 -22.33 -26.54 24.15
CA GLU A 29 -21.44 -26.40 25.32
C GLU A 29 -20.45 -25.25 25.13
N ALA A 30 -19.98 -25.01 23.90
CA ALA A 30 -19.13 -23.87 23.56
C ALA A 30 -19.92 -22.54 23.55
N HIS A 31 -21.17 -22.55 23.09
CA HIS A 31 -21.99 -21.35 22.90
C HIS A 31 -23.32 -21.45 23.68
N GLY A 32 -23.41 -20.73 24.81
CA GLY A 32 -24.62 -20.72 25.68
C GLY A 32 -25.87 -20.21 24.97
N THR A 33 -25.73 -19.16 24.14
CA THR A 33 -26.79 -18.58 23.33
C THR A 33 -26.50 -18.72 21.84
N LEU A 34 -27.44 -19.36 21.12
CA LEU A 34 -27.49 -19.49 19.67
C LEU A 34 -28.75 -18.79 19.15
N ALA A 35 -28.65 -18.07 18.03
CA ALA A 35 -29.78 -17.43 17.37
C ALA A 35 -30.42 -18.36 16.31
N THR A 36 -31.74 -18.21 16.10
CA THR A 36 -32.53 -19.04 15.18
C THR A 36 -32.01 -18.98 13.74
N THR A 37 -31.90 -20.14 13.09
CA THR A 37 -31.60 -20.27 11.66
C THR A 37 -32.85 -20.13 10.78
N GLY A 38 -34.04 -19.98 11.36
CA GLY A 38 -35.33 -19.99 10.65
C GLY A 38 -35.73 -21.35 10.05
N CYS A 39 -34.87 -22.37 10.11
CA CYS A 39 -35.24 -23.72 9.69
C CYS A 39 -36.08 -24.41 10.78
N THR A 40 -37.12 -25.13 10.37
CA THR A 40 -37.87 -26.05 11.23
C THR A 40 -37.51 -27.51 10.89
N THR A 41 -38.14 -28.48 11.55
CA THR A 41 -38.08 -29.90 11.15
C THR A 41 -38.61 -30.12 9.73
N ASP A 42 -39.57 -29.30 9.31
CA ASP A 42 -40.39 -29.53 8.12
C ASP A 42 -40.00 -28.62 6.95
N PHE A 43 -39.23 -27.55 7.22
CA PHE A 43 -38.83 -26.58 6.20
C PHE A 43 -37.41 -26.02 6.41
N CYS A 44 -36.55 -26.19 5.42
CA CYS A 44 -35.19 -25.66 5.42
C CYS A 44 -35.13 -24.29 4.72
N GLN A 45 -34.73 -23.25 5.44
CA GLN A 45 -34.58 -21.88 4.90
C GLN A 45 -33.18 -21.58 4.32
N ALA A 46 -32.24 -22.54 4.30
CA ALA A 46 -30.83 -22.29 3.95
C ALA A 46 -30.60 -21.67 2.56
N GLY A 47 -31.47 -21.96 1.58
CA GLY A 47 -31.41 -21.35 0.24
C GLY A 47 -31.94 -19.91 0.15
N ARG A 48 -32.44 -19.31 1.24
CA ARG A 48 -33.01 -17.94 1.23
C ARG A 48 -31.94 -16.89 1.50
N MET A 49 -31.89 -15.86 0.64
CA MET A 49 -31.00 -14.71 0.80
C MET A 49 -31.26 -13.90 2.09
N ILE A 50 -32.48 -13.99 2.64
CA ILE A 50 -32.88 -13.46 3.95
C ILE A 50 -33.79 -14.51 4.59
N HIS A 51 -33.47 -14.96 5.81
CA HIS A 51 -34.30 -15.93 6.54
C HIS A 51 -35.45 -15.18 7.24
N THR A 52 -36.62 -15.81 7.43
CA THR A 52 -37.80 -15.14 8.04
C THR A 52 -37.45 -14.44 9.35
N ASP A 53 -36.74 -15.15 10.23
CA ASP A 53 -36.42 -14.74 11.59
C ASP A 53 -34.93 -14.31 11.74
N GLU A 54 -34.31 -13.86 10.65
CA GLU A 54 -32.89 -13.45 10.63
C GLU A 54 -32.65 -12.29 11.63
N PRO A 55 -31.80 -12.46 12.67
CA PRO A 55 -31.62 -11.47 13.73
C PRO A 55 -31.14 -10.10 13.23
N ARG A 56 -31.61 -9.04 13.91
CA ARG A 56 -31.34 -7.65 13.53
C ARG A 56 -31.02 -6.76 14.73
N VAL A 57 -30.31 -5.67 14.46
CA VAL A 57 -29.96 -4.61 15.42
C VAL A 57 -30.75 -3.33 15.15
N GLY A 58 -30.94 -2.49 16.16
CA GLY A 58 -31.92 -1.40 16.17
C GLY A 58 -33.32 -1.88 16.56
N ILE A 59 -33.41 -2.76 17.57
CA ILE A 59 -34.67 -3.21 18.19
C ILE A 59 -34.48 -3.27 19.70
N ASP A 60 -35.42 -2.69 20.44
CA ASP A 60 -35.52 -2.82 21.89
C ASP A 60 -35.60 -4.29 22.31
N ARG A 61 -35.00 -4.64 23.45
CA ARG A 61 -35.01 -6.00 24.01
C ARG A 61 -35.41 -5.98 25.50
N PRO A 62 -36.07 -7.04 25.98
CA PRO A 62 -36.29 -7.22 27.41
C PRO A 62 -34.98 -7.25 28.20
N VAL A 63 -35.00 -6.64 29.39
CA VAL A 63 -33.88 -6.68 30.36
C VAL A 63 -33.40 -8.11 30.65
N SER A 64 -34.32 -9.07 30.68
CA SER A 64 -34.05 -10.52 30.85
C SER A 64 -33.08 -11.06 29.79
N VAL A 65 -33.35 -10.77 28.51
CA VAL A 65 -32.54 -11.19 27.35
C VAL A 65 -31.17 -10.51 27.38
N ILE A 66 -31.12 -9.20 27.64
CA ILE A 66 -29.86 -8.43 27.68
C ILE A 66 -28.94 -8.95 28.80
N LYS A 67 -29.50 -9.26 29.99
CA LYS A 67 -28.75 -9.86 31.10
C LYS A 67 -28.25 -11.28 30.78
N GLN A 68 -29.04 -12.11 30.11
CA GLN A 68 -28.58 -13.43 29.67
C GLN A 68 -27.41 -13.32 28.68
N GLU A 69 -27.53 -12.45 27.67
CA GLU A 69 -26.47 -12.27 26.68
C GLU A 69 -25.19 -11.67 27.28
N ALA A 70 -25.31 -10.73 28.23
CA ALA A 70 -24.17 -10.21 28.99
C ALA A 70 -23.49 -11.31 29.81
N THR A 71 -24.27 -12.22 30.42
CA THR A 71 -23.78 -13.36 31.19
C THR A 71 -22.97 -14.33 30.32
N ASP A 72 -23.52 -14.74 29.19
CA ASP A 72 -22.83 -15.64 28.25
C ASP A 72 -21.56 -15.00 27.69
N PHE A 73 -21.61 -13.71 27.34
CA PHE A 73 -20.48 -12.98 26.77
C PHE A 73 -19.31 -12.83 27.76
N LEU A 74 -19.56 -12.38 28.99
CA LEU A 74 -18.52 -12.25 30.01
C LEU A 74 -18.01 -13.62 30.46
N SER A 75 -18.86 -14.65 30.52
CA SER A 75 -18.44 -16.03 30.75
C SER A 75 -17.51 -16.56 29.65
N HIS A 76 -17.72 -16.13 28.39
CA HIS A 76 -16.86 -16.48 27.27
C HIS A 76 -15.48 -15.80 27.38
N MET A 77 -15.43 -14.53 27.81
CA MET A 77 -14.17 -13.83 28.10
C MET A 77 -13.39 -14.45 29.26
N TRP A 78 -14.07 -14.92 30.30
CA TRP A 78 -13.45 -15.69 31.39
C TRP A 78 -12.84 -17.01 30.89
N ARG A 79 -13.57 -17.79 30.07
CA ARG A 79 -13.03 -19.01 29.43
C ARG A 79 -11.85 -18.72 28.49
N ALA A 80 -11.80 -17.54 27.89
CA ALA A 80 -10.69 -17.08 27.06
C ALA A 80 -9.49 -16.52 27.89
N GLY A 81 -9.55 -16.53 29.22
CA GLY A 81 -8.49 -16.04 30.11
C GLY A 81 -8.35 -14.51 30.17
N LEU A 82 -9.35 -13.76 29.66
CA LEU A 82 -9.34 -12.29 29.67
C LEU A 82 -9.91 -11.69 30.98
N ILE A 83 -10.64 -12.49 31.76
CA ILE A 83 -11.07 -12.18 33.13
C ILE A 83 -10.33 -13.15 34.05
N SER A 84 -9.67 -12.63 35.09
CA SER A 84 -8.70 -13.38 35.92
C SER A 84 -9.27 -14.62 36.60
N ASP A 85 -10.48 -14.51 37.14
CA ASP A 85 -11.06 -15.49 38.05
C ASP A 85 -12.58 -15.32 38.16
N LEU A 86 -13.23 -16.25 38.86
CA LEU A 86 -14.69 -16.29 39.02
C LEU A 86 -15.23 -15.11 39.84
N SER A 87 -14.45 -14.56 40.76
CA SER A 87 -14.82 -13.39 41.59
C SER A 87 -14.82 -12.12 40.74
N ALA A 88 -13.81 -11.94 39.90
CA ALA A 88 -13.75 -10.86 38.91
C ALA A 88 -14.91 -10.96 37.89
N LEU A 89 -15.27 -12.17 37.45
CA LEU A 89 -16.44 -12.40 36.60
C LEU A 89 -17.74 -11.98 37.29
N HIS A 90 -17.99 -12.43 38.53
CA HIS A 90 -19.17 -12.02 39.29
C HIS A 90 -19.21 -10.51 39.52
N LEU A 91 -18.10 -9.87 39.88
CA LEU A 91 -18.01 -8.42 40.09
C LEU A 91 -18.36 -7.63 38.81
N ARG A 92 -17.90 -8.09 37.63
CA ARG A 92 -18.22 -7.44 36.35
C ARG A 92 -19.68 -7.66 35.94
N LEU A 93 -20.24 -8.84 36.20
CA LEU A 93 -21.66 -9.13 35.99
C LEU A 93 -22.56 -8.24 36.86
N ASP A 94 -22.21 -8.09 38.13
CA ASP A 94 -22.89 -7.19 39.08
C ASP A 94 -22.91 -5.73 38.58
N HIS A 95 -21.80 -5.27 37.99
CA HIS A 95 -21.70 -3.93 37.40
C HIS A 95 -22.60 -3.81 36.16
N ALA A 96 -22.48 -4.73 35.21
CA ALA A 96 -23.29 -4.73 33.99
C ALA A 96 -24.80 -4.85 34.29
N PHE A 97 -25.20 -5.65 35.28
CA PHE A 97 -26.59 -5.78 35.70
C PHE A 97 -27.13 -4.50 36.32
N LYS A 98 -26.35 -3.81 37.17
CA LYS A 98 -26.70 -2.50 37.73
C LYS A 98 -26.89 -1.45 36.62
N GLU A 99 -26.01 -1.45 35.61
CA GLU A 99 -26.15 -0.57 34.44
C GLU A 99 -27.43 -0.88 33.62
N ILE A 100 -27.73 -2.15 33.35
CA ILE A 100 -28.95 -2.54 32.61
C ILE A 100 -30.22 -2.14 33.39
N ASP A 101 -30.25 -2.35 34.71
CA ASP A 101 -31.39 -1.98 35.55
C ASP A 101 -31.55 -0.46 35.70
N SER A 102 -30.45 0.30 35.78
CA SER A 102 -30.49 1.76 35.97
C SER A 102 -31.00 2.51 34.75
N HIS A 103 -30.82 1.96 33.55
CA HIS A 103 -31.30 2.54 32.29
C HIS A 103 -32.57 1.86 31.75
N ALA A 104 -33.20 0.95 32.50
CA ALA A 104 -34.47 0.35 32.11
C ALA A 104 -35.63 1.34 32.27
N ALA A 105 -36.52 1.42 31.28
CA ALA A 105 -37.66 2.33 31.33
C ALA A 105 -38.63 1.98 32.48
N LYS A 106 -39.39 2.99 32.96
CA LYS A 106 -40.52 2.73 33.87
C LYS A 106 -41.53 1.81 33.17
N PRO A 107 -42.10 0.82 33.86
CA PRO A 107 -43.12 -0.04 33.27
C PRO A 107 -44.36 0.78 32.93
N ASP A 108 -44.87 0.61 31.71
CA ASP A 108 -46.18 1.10 31.33
C ASP A 108 -47.25 0.06 31.71
N LYS A 109 -48.52 0.49 31.84
CA LYS A 109 -49.57 -0.32 32.50
C LYS A 109 -49.87 -1.64 31.80
N ASP A 110 -49.69 -1.70 30.48
CA ASP A 110 -50.11 -2.84 29.65
C ASP A 110 -48.92 -3.70 29.15
N ASN A 111 -47.68 -3.42 29.59
CA ASN A 111 -46.49 -4.19 29.20
C ASN A 111 -45.60 -4.58 30.39
N ALA A 112 -45.52 -5.88 30.67
CA ALA A 112 -44.85 -6.42 31.86
C ALA A 112 -43.31 -6.46 31.77
N GLU A 113 -42.73 -6.51 30.56
CA GLU A 113 -41.28 -6.51 30.35
C GLU A 113 -40.78 -5.09 30.04
N ARG A 114 -39.77 -4.63 30.80
CA ARG A 114 -39.13 -3.33 30.55
C ARG A 114 -38.16 -3.44 29.37
N PRO A 115 -38.17 -2.49 28.40
CA PRO A 115 -37.07 -2.34 27.46
C PRO A 115 -35.82 -1.93 28.25
N GLY A 116 -34.74 -2.69 28.07
CA GLY A 116 -33.45 -2.40 28.69
C GLY A 116 -32.55 -1.63 27.72
N SER A 117 -31.95 -0.54 28.20
CA SER A 117 -30.85 0.12 27.49
C SER A 117 -29.54 -0.68 27.68
N PRO A 118 -28.59 -0.63 26.72
CA PRO A 118 -27.31 -1.32 26.82
C PRO A 118 -26.46 -0.87 28.01
N TRP A 119 -25.60 -1.79 28.46
CA TRP A 119 -24.49 -1.54 29.40
C TRP A 119 -23.23 -1.11 28.64
N HIS A 120 -22.33 -0.41 29.31
CA HIS A 120 -21.08 0.06 28.74
C HIS A 120 -20.04 -1.07 28.69
N GLN A 121 -19.55 -1.38 27.48
CA GLN A 121 -18.47 -2.34 27.26
C GLN A 121 -17.11 -1.65 27.26
N SER A 122 -16.13 -2.22 27.96
CA SER A 122 -14.75 -1.76 27.95
C SER A 122 -14.09 -1.99 26.60
N THR A 123 -13.00 -1.28 26.31
CA THR A 123 -12.24 -1.42 25.06
C THR A 123 -11.81 -2.87 24.78
N GLN A 124 -11.46 -3.63 25.83
CA GLN A 124 -11.04 -5.03 25.74
C GLN A 124 -12.23 -5.98 25.51
N GLU A 125 -13.38 -5.69 26.13
CA GLU A 125 -14.64 -6.38 25.85
C GLU A 125 -15.07 -6.15 24.40
N LEU A 126 -15.06 -4.90 23.93
CA LEU A 126 -15.44 -4.55 22.56
C LEU A 126 -14.54 -5.22 21.51
N GLU A 127 -13.21 -5.23 21.69
CA GLU A 127 -12.31 -5.92 20.75
C GLU A 127 -12.58 -7.42 20.69
N PHE A 128 -12.70 -8.10 21.85
CA PHE A 128 -13.03 -9.52 21.90
C PHE A 128 -14.39 -9.81 21.24
N GLY A 129 -15.38 -8.96 21.49
CA GLY A 129 -16.72 -9.06 20.90
C GLY A 129 -16.74 -8.93 19.38
N LEU A 130 -16.04 -7.93 18.84
CA LEU A 130 -15.92 -7.71 17.39
C LEU A 130 -15.18 -8.88 16.70
N LYS A 131 -14.09 -9.35 17.29
CA LYS A 131 -13.30 -10.50 16.80
C LYS A 131 -14.13 -11.79 16.80
N ALA A 132 -14.84 -12.07 17.90
CA ALA A 132 -15.74 -13.21 17.99
C ALA A 132 -16.88 -13.13 16.96
N ALA A 133 -17.51 -11.95 16.79
CA ALA A 133 -18.59 -11.77 15.83
C ALA A 133 -18.16 -12.01 14.37
N TRP A 134 -16.94 -11.59 13.99
CA TRP A 134 -16.39 -11.92 12.66
C TRP A 134 -16.13 -13.43 12.53
N LYS A 135 -15.49 -14.08 13.51
CA LYS A 135 -15.28 -15.55 13.56
C LYS A 135 -16.60 -16.34 13.44
N ASN A 136 -17.68 -15.82 14.02
CA ASN A 136 -19.02 -16.40 14.01
C ASN A 136 -19.81 -16.15 12.71
N SER A 137 -19.33 -15.28 11.81
CA SER A 137 -20.06 -14.85 10.62
C SER A 137 -20.17 -15.93 9.53
N ARG A 138 -21.19 -16.80 9.63
CA ARG A 138 -21.39 -18.00 8.78
C ARG A 138 -21.36 -17.79 7.26
N ARG A 139 -21.59 -16.58 6.77
CA ARG A 139 -21.56 -16.19 5.35
C ARG A 139 -20.21 -15.61 4.87
N CYS A 140 -19.22 -15.46 5.74
CA CYS A 140 -17.90 -14.89 5.41
C CYS A 140 -16.85 -15.99 5.19
N ILE A 141 -16.17 -15.98 4.03
CA ILE A 141 -15.08 -16.93 3.73
C ILE A 141 -13.75 -16.52 4.39
N MET A 142 -13.46 -15.22 4.47
CA MET A 142 -12.20 -14.65 5.00
C MET A 142 -12.07 -14.67 6.53
N ARG A 143 -12.75 -15.60 7.22
CA ARG A 143 -12.81 -15.65 8.69
C ARG A 143 -11.51 -16.06 9.37
N SER A 144 -10.53 -16.61 8.67
CA SER A 144 -9.20 -16.90 9.22
C SER A 144 -8.44 -15.63 9.67
N GLU A 145 -8.85 -14.46 9.22
CA GLU A 145 -8.20 -13.17 9.49
C GLU A 145 -8.76 -12.43 10.71
N TYR A 146 -9.71 -13.04 11.44
CA TYR A 146 -10.52 -12.33 12.45
C TYR A 146 -9.68 -11.64 13.55
N ASP A 147 -8.53 -12.20 13.94
CA ASP A 147 -7.63 -11.63 14.94
C ASP A 147 -6.90 -10.35 14.47
N ASN A 148 -6.88 -10.05 13.17
CA ASN A 148 -6.22 -8.87 12.57
C ASN A 148 -7.10 -7.59 12.57
N LEU A 149 -8.29 -7.63 13.19
CA LEU A 149 -9.22 -6.50 13.24
C LEU A 149 -8.68 -5.31 14.06
N VAL A 150 -8.94 -4.08 13.60
CA VAL A 150 -8.51 -2.81 14.24
C VAL A 150 -9.73 -2.01 14.69
N GLN A 151 -9.67 -1.43 15.89
CA GLN A 151 -10.80 -0.76 16.56
C GLN A 151 -11.15 0.63 15.95
N PRO A 152 -12.43 0.90 15.65
CA PRO A 152 -13.04 2.24 15.62
C PRO A 152 -13.61 2.61 17.01
N GLY A 153 -13.97 3.89 17.23
CA GLY A 153 -14.46 4.38 18.52
C GLY A 153 -15.89 4.95 18.51
N THR A 154 -16.53 4.90 19.69
CA THR A 154 -17.83 5.52 20.08
C THR A 154 -19.10 5.01 19.37
N MET A 155 -20.27 5.36 19.95
CA MET A 155 -21.58 4.76 19.62
C MET A 155 -22.19 5.26 18.29
N GLY A 156 -23.21 4.54 17.82
CA GLY A 156 -23.60 4.51 16.41
C GLY A 156 -24.56 5.61 15.92
N HIS A 157 -24.19 6.17 14.78
CA HIS A 157 -25.12 6.83 13.84
C HIS A 157 -25.77 5.78 12.92
N THR A 158 -26.30 6.17 11.75
CA THR A 158 -26.66 5.25 10.66
C THR A 158 -26.03 5.69 9.33
N ILE A 159 -25.79 4.73 8.43
CA ILE A 159 -25.19 4.95 7.10
C ILE A 159 -26.14 4.43 6.02
N TRP A 160 -26.44 5.24 5.00
CA TRP A 160 -27.37 4.87 3.93
C TRP A 160 -26.72 3.97 2.86
N ASN A 161 -25.43 4.16 2.60
CA ASN A 161 -24.66 3.41 1.61
C ASN A 161 -24.50 1.94 2.01
N ALA A 162 -24.70 1.01 1.08
CA ALA A 162 -24.47 -0.42 1.31
C ALA A 162 -22.97 -0.75 1.49
N ASN A 163 -22.13 -0.12 0.66
CA ASN A 163 -20.68 -0.05 0.80
C ASN A 163 -20.25 1.42 0.79
N LEU A 164 -19.19 1.77 1.53
CA LEU A 164 -18.64 3.13 1.53
C LEU A 164 -18.16 3.52 0.12
N LEU A 165 -17.56 2.56 -0.59
CA LEU A 165 -17.04 2.73 -1.95
C LEU A 165 -18.03 2.13 -2.98
N SER A 166 -19.24 2.70 -3.06
CA SER A 166 -20.26 2.32 -4.05
C SER A 166 -20.19 3.22 -5.28
N PHE A 167 -20.32 2.64 -6.48
CA PHE A 167 -20.51 3.42 -7.71
C PHE A 167 -21.96 3.89 -7.87
N ALA A 168 -22.16 5.04 -8.51
CA ALA A 168 -23.47 5.57 -8.85
C ALA A 168 -24.19 4.70 -9.89
N GLY A 169 -25.52 4.74 -9.89
CA GLY A 169 -26.38 4.17 -10.93
C GLY A 169 -27.33 5.23 -11.47
N TYR A 170 -27.13 5.65 -12.70
CA TYR A 170 -27.96 6.67 -13.35
C TYR A 170 -28.87 6.02 -14.40
N GLN A 171 -30.17 5.99 -14.13
CA GLN A 171 -31.16 5.65 -15.16
C GLN A 171 -31.19 6.74 -16.23
N GLN A 172 -31.20 6.34 -17.50
CA GLN A 172 -31.23 7.21 -18.67
C GLN A 172 -32.66 7.35 -19.22
N SER A 173 -32.88 8.29 -20.15
CA SER A 173 -34.19 8.56 -20.77
C SER A 173 -34.71 7.44 -21.67
N ASP A 174 -33.83 6.56 -22.16
CA ASP A 174 -34.17 5.36 -22.93
C ASP A 174 -34.46 4.13 -22.05
N GLY A 175 -34.39 4.28 -20.71
CA GLY A 175 -34.54 3.20 -19.75
C GLY A 175 -33.26 2.42 -19.44
N SER A 176 -32.15 2.68 -20.14
CA SER A 176 -30.85 2.09 -19.83
C SER A 176 -30.27 2.63 -18.51
N ILE A 177 -29.21 1.99 -18.00
CA ILE A 177 -28.53 2.40 -16.76
C ILE A 177 -27.03 2.58 -17.00
N LEU A 178 -26.52 3.75 -16.65
CA LEU A 178 -25.09 4.07 -16.62
C LEU A 178 -24.56 3.90 -15.20
N GLY A 179 -23.54 3.05 -15.01
CA GLY A 179 -22.97 2.74 -13.70
C GLY A 179 -23.48 1.42 -13.14
N ASP A 180 -23.78 1.36 -11.83
CA ASP A 180 -24.23 0.15 -11.14
C ASP A 180 -25.76 0.10 -10.95
N PRO A 181 -26.49 -0.81 -11.61
CA PRO A 181 -27.93 -0.97 -11.43
C PRO A 181 -28.39 -1.20 -9.99
N ALA A 182 -27.56 -1.81 -9.15
CA ALA A 182 -27.90 -2.05 -7.75
C ALA A 182 -28.05 -0.76 -6.93
N ASN A 183 -27.44 0.34 -7.38
CA ASN A 183 -27.36 1.60 -6.63
C ASN A 183 -28.29 2.70 -7.19
N VAL A 184 -29.16 2.42 -8.17
CA VAL A 184 -30.03 3.45 -8.81
C VAL A 184 -30.94 4.16 -7.81
N ARG A 185 -31.59 3.44 -6.90
CA ARG A 185 -32.39 4.07 -5.82
C ARG A 185 -31.53 4.95 -4.91
N LEU A 186 -30.40 4.42 -4.42
CA LEU A 186 -29.49 5.14 -3.53
C LEU A 186 -28.97 6.43 -4.20
N THR A 187 -28.58 6.34 -5.47
CA THR A 187 -28.14 7.49 -6.29
C THR A 187 -29.26 8.52 -6.42
N THR A 188 -30.50 8.07 -6.66
CA THR A 188 -31.67 8.95 -6.80
C THR A 188 -31.97 9.71 -5.50
N GLU A 189 -31.93 9.04 -4.34
CA GLU A 189 -32.14 9.72 -3.05
C GLU A 189 -30.97 10.65 -2.68
N ILE A 190 -29.72 10.25 -2.97
CA ILE A 190 -28.54 11.11 -2.78
C ILE A 190 -28.60 12.39 -3.64
N LEU A 191 -29.14 12.31 -4.86
CA LEU A 191 -29.39 13.48 -5.71
C LEU A 191 -30.45 14.42 -5.11
N LYS A 192 -31.52 13.88 -4.49
CA LYS A 192 -32.53 14.70 -3.79
C LYS A 192 -31.96 15.42 -2.56
N LEU A 193 -30.98 14.83 -1.88
CA LEU A 193 -30.21 15.48 -0.81
C LEU A 193 -29.22 16.56 -1.30
N GLY A 194 -29.27 16.93 -2.59
CA GLY A 194 -28.49 18.04 -3.15
C GLY A 194 -27.07 17.67 -3.59
N TRP A 195 -26.72 16.38 -3.66
CA TRP A 195 -25.46 15.96 -4.27
C TRP A 195 -25.41 16.39 -5.74
N LYS A 196 -24.26 16.94 -6.15
CA LYS A 196 -23.99 17.31 -7.54
C LYS A 196 -23.03 16.27 -8.13
N PRO A 197 -23.48 15.43 -9.09
CA PRO A 197 -22.63 14.43 -9.71
C PRO A 197 -21.57 15.09 -10.61
N PRO A 198 -20.53 14.36 -11.04
CA PRO A 198 -19.54 14.87 -11.99
C PRO A 198 -20.18 15.46 -13.26
N ARG A 199 -19.58 16.53 -13.82
CA ARG A 199 -20.08 17.21 -15.03
C ARG A 199 -20.21 16.26 -16.23
N ILE A 200 -19.33 15.27 -16.31
CA ILE A 200 -19.43 14.13 -17.23
C ILE A 200 -19.65 12.91 -16.34
N LYS A 201 -20.83 12.32 -16.39
CA LYS A 201 -21.16 11.09 -15.65
C LYS A 201 -20.48 9.88 -16.29
N THR A 202 -20.00 8.94 -15.50
CA THR A 202 -19.31 7.73 -16.00
C THR A 202 -19.86 6.43 -15.36
N ARG A 203 -19.40 5.27 -15.87
CA ARG A 203 -19.67 3.95 -15.27
C ARG A 203 -19.07 3.78 -13.86
N TRP A 204 -18.18 4.69 -13.45
CA TRP A 204 -17.25 4.54 -12.32
C TRP A 204 -17.28 5.73 -11.34
N ASP A 205 -18.33 6.55 -11.38
CA ASP A 205 -18.50 7.68 -10.45
C ASP A 205 -18.75 7.15 -9.04
N VAL A 206 -17.90 7.49 -8.07
CA VAL A 206 -18.07 7.06 -6.67
C VAL A 206 -19.12 7.93 -5.98
N LEU A 207 -20.08 7.30 -5.29
CA LEU A 207 -21.10 7.99 -4.50
C LEU A 207 -20.51 8.63 -3.23
N PRO A 208 -21.03 9.79 -2.79
CA PRO A 208 -20.73 10.31 -1.47
C PRO A 208 -21.29 9.39 -0.38
N LEU A 209 -20.74 9.48 0.82
CA LEU A 209 -21.32 8.87 2.01
C LEU A 209 -22.53 9.70 2.47
N VAL A 210 -23.60 9.02 2.88
CA VAL A 210 -24.69 9.66 3.63
C VAL A 210 -24.81 9.05 5.01
N THR A 211 -24.65 9.91 6.01
CA THR A 211 -24.63 9.59 7.44
C THR A 211 -25.74 10.36 8.15
N MET A 212 -26.44 9.72 9.08
CA MET A 212 -27.59 10.30 9.79
C MET A 212 -27.51 9.89 11.26
N ALA A 213 -27.43 10.87 12.17
CA ALA A 213 -27.50 10.61 13.61
C ALA A 213 -28.93 10.32 14.06
N GLU A 214 -29.12 9.97 15.33
CA GLU A 214 -30.45 9.83 15.92
C GLU A 214 -31.10 11.22 16.08
N GLY A 215 -32.28 11.42 15.49
CA GLY A 215 -32.99 12.70 15.45
C GLY A 215 -32.55 13.68 14.37
N ASP A 216 -31.36 13.53 13.80
CA ASP A 216 -30.80 14.45 12.79
C ASP A 216 -31.25 14.16 11.35
N SER A 217 -31.13 15.18 10.50
CA SER A 217 -31.25 15.04 9.04
C SER A 217 -30.03 14.33 8.42
N PRO A 218 -30.20 13.60 7.30
CA PRO A 218 -29.09 12.94 6.61
C PRO A 218 -28.09 13.94 6.01
N PHE A 219 -26.80 13.75 6.31
CA PHE A 219 -25.70 14.60 5.88
C PHE A 219 -24.86 13.92 4.77
N VAL A 220 -24.55 14.66 3.71
CA VAL A 220 -23.84 14.15 2.52
C VAL A 220 -22.36 14.54 2.54
N THR A 221 -21.46 13.55 2.58
CA THR A 221 -20.00 13.74 2.61
C THR A 221 -19.35 13.15 1.35
N ALA A 222 -18.73 13.99 0.53
CA ALA A 222 -17.98 13.55 -0.64
C ALA A 222 -16.69 12.81 -0.25
N ILE A 223 -16.38 11.71 -0.93
CA ILE A 223 -15.12 10.96 -0.77
C ILE A 223 -14.10 11.55 -1.74
N PRO A 224 -12.92 12.03 -1.31
CA PRO A 224 -11.89 12.50 -2.22
C PRO A 224 -11.27 11.37 -3.06
N ASP A 225 -11.31 11.52 -4.39
CA ASP A 225 -10.89 10.51 -5.39
C ASP A 225 -9.51 9.89 -5.12
N HIS A 226 -8.57 10.68 -4.59
CA HIS A 226 -7.20 10.27 -4.34
C HIS A 226 -7.01 9.33 -3.13
N LEU A 227 -8.01 9.18 -2.26
CA LEU A 227 -7.94 8.25 -1.12
C LEU A 227 -8.12 6.79 -1.52
N PHE A 228 -8.93 6.54 -2.56
CA PHE A 228 -9.31 5.20 -3.01
C PHE A 228 -9.21 5.07 -4.54
N PRO A 229 -7.99 5.19 -5.11
CA PRO A 229 -7.79 5.10 -6.55
C PRO A 229 -8.32 3.77 -7.10
N LEU A 230 -9.08 3.86 -8.20
CA LEU A 230 -9.69 2.69 -8.83
C LEU A 230 -8.65 1.85 -9.56
N VAL A 231 -8.71 0.53 -9.36
CA VAL A 231 -7.90 -0.45 -10.10
C VAL A 231 -8.37 -0.48 -11.56
N LYS A 232 -7.46 -0.29 -12.52
CA LYS A 232 -7.75 -0.39 -13.96
C LYS A 232 -7.56 -1.85 -14.40
N LEU A 233 -8.61 -2.47 -14.96
CA LEU A 233 -8.61 -3.90 -15.23
C LEU A 233 -7.97 -4.25 -16.59
N ARG A 234 -6.99 -5.15 -16.55
CA ARG A 234 -6.10 -5.52 -17.65
C ARG A 234 -5.71 -7.00 -17.62
N HIS A 235 -5.77 -7.64 -18.79
CA HIS A 235 -5.56 -9.08 -18.92
C HIS A 235 -4.12 -9.40 -19.38
N PRO A 236 -3.35 -10.25 -18.66
CA PRO A 236 -1.91 -10.43 -18.88
C PRO A 236 -1.53 -11.10 -20.21
N ARG A 237 -2.52 -11.62 -20.98
CA ARG A 237 -2.31 -12.26 -22.29
C ARG A 237 -3.10 -11.60 -23.42
N TRP A 238 -3.81 -10.50 -23.16
CA TRP A 238 -4.69 -9.86 -24.13
C TRP A 238 -4.74 -8.34 -23.87
N PRO A 239 -3.80 -7.55 -24.42
CA PRO A 239 -3.70 -6.11 -24.15
C PRO A 239 -5.00 -5.34 -24.45
N HIS A 240 -5.66 -5.66 -25.56
CA HIS A 240 -6.92 -5.04 -25.99
C HIS A 240 -8.08 -5.18 -24.98
N PHE A 241 -7.94 -6.02 -23.94
CA PHE A 241 -8.89 -6.07 -22.82
C PHE A 241 -9.03 -4.71 -22.11
N GLU A 242 -7.97 -3.88 -22.06
CA GLU A 242 -8.03 -2.55 -21.45
C GLU A 242 -9.02 -1.61 -22.17
N TYR A 243 -9.35 -1.86 -23.45
CA TYR A 243 -10.35 -1.08 -24.20
C TYR A 243 -11.78 -1.26 -23.70
N LEU A 244 -12.06 -2.30 -22.88
CA LEU A 244 -13.33 -2.43 -22.17
C LEU A 244 -13.51 -1.35 -21.09
N GLY A 245 -12.43 -0.64 -20.72
CA GLY A 245 -12.45 0.48 -19.77
C GLY A 245 -12.89 0.09 -18.36
N LEU A 246 -12.82 -1.19 -18.01
CA LEU A 246 -13.33 -1.73 -16.75
C LEU A 246 -12.46 -1.30 -15.57
N ARG A 247 -13.10 -0.91 -14.47
CA ARG A 247 -12.44 -0.46 -13.24
C ARG A 247 -13.15 -1.06 -12.02
N TRP A 248 -12.46 -1.12 -10.89
CA TRP A 248 -13.11 -1.43 -9.61
C TRP A 248 -12.49 -0.68 -8.43
N VAL A 249 -13.26 -0.54 -7.35
CA VAL A 249 -12.78 0.07 -6.09
C VAL A 249 -11.75 -0.85 -5.40
N PRO A 250 -10.77 -0.31 -4.65
CA PRO A 250 -9.67 -1.12 -4.12
C PRO A 250 -10.02 -2.03 -2.94
N ALA A 251 -11.16 -1.84 -2.26
CA ALA A 251 -11.57 -2.67 -1.12
C ALA A 251 -13.10 -2.75 -0.95
N PRO A 252 -13.65 -3.89 -0.46
CA PRO A 252 -15.02 -3.97 0.03
C PRO A 252 -15.11 -3.26 1.38
N ALA A 253 -16.16 -2.44 1.55
CA ALA A 253 -16.30 -1.51 2.67
C ALA A 253 -17.74 -1.48 3.19
N LEU A 254 -18.24 -2.64 3.63
CA LEU A 254 -19.64 -2.87 3.98
C LEU A 254 -20.08 -2.01 5.17
N SER A 255 -21.24 -1.34 5.04
CA SER A 255 -21.63 -0.23 5.94
C SER A 255 -23.03 -0.35 6.56
N ARG A 256 -23.87 -1.31 6.12
CA ARG A 256 -25.22 -1.56 6.68
C ARG A 256 -25.37 -2.89 7.42
N LEU A 257 -24.27 -3.38 7.96
CA LEU A 257 -24.28 -4.39 9.01
C LEU A 257 -23.91 -3.73 10.33
N GLY A 258 -24.35 -4.35 11.42
CA GLY A 258 -24.04 -3.97 12.78
C GLY A 258 -23.68 -5.17 13.63
N PHE A 259 -23.27 -4.94 14.87
CA PHE A 259 -22.85 -6.00 15.79
C PHE A 259 -23.84 -6.15 16.95
N ASP A 260 -24.08 -7.38 17.37
CA ASP A 260 -24.77 -7.72 18.60
C ASP A 260 -23.79 -8.45 19.54
N ILE A 261 -23.37 -7.76 20.61
CA ILE A 261 -22.29 -8.17 21.52
C ILE A 261 -22.83 -8.13 22.94
N GLY A 262 -23.07 -9.29 23.55
CA GLY A 262 -23.47 -9.39 24.97
C GLY A 262 -24.71 -8.57 25.34
N GLY A 263 -25.69 -8.46 24.44
CA GLY A 263 -26.89 -7.63 24.64
C GLY A 263 -26.77 -6.18 24.15
N VAL A 264 -25.58 -5.70 23.79
CA VAL A 264 -25.35 -4.36 23.22
C VAL A 264 -25.43 -4.40 21.69
N GLN A 265 -26.19 -3.47 21.09
CA GLN A 265 -26.41 -3.39 19.65
C GLN A 265 -25.68 -2.18 19.04
N TYR A 266 -24.81 -2.41 18.06
CA TYR A 266 -24.05 -1.38 17.36
C TYR A 266 -24.55 -1.26 15.91
N THR A 267 -25.30 -0.21 15.59
CA THR A 267 -26.11 -0.06 14.37
C THR A 267 -25.40 0.58 13.16
N ALA A 268 -24.27 1.25 13.37
CA ALA A 268 -23.33 1.59 12.30
C ALA A 268 -21.93 1.11 12.68
N ALA A 269 -21.50 0.04 12.04
CA ALA A 269 -20.18 -0.53 12.25
C ALA A 269 -19.53 -0.86 10.89
N PRO A 270 -19.14 0.16 10.10
CA PRO A 270 -18.55 -0.06 8.79
C PRO A 270 -17.22 -0.82 8.92
N PHE A 271 -17.05 -1.87 8.13
CA PHE A 271 -15.85 -2.68 8.11
C PHE A 271 -15.26 -2.77 6.69
N VAL A 272 -13.93 -2.70 6.61
CA VAL A 272 -13.19 -2.73 5.36
C VAL A 272 -12.32 -3.98 5.32
N GLY A 273 -12.49 -4.78 4.26
CA GLY A 273 -11.72 -5.99 4.01
C GLY A 273 -10.82 -5.85 2.79
N TRP A 274 -10.66 -6.96 2.08
CA TRP A 274 -10.13 -7.02 0.72
C TRP A 274 -10.97 -8.02 -0.08
N PHE A 275 -11.05 -7.82 -1.39
CA PHE A 275 -11.89 -8.68 -2.23
C PHE A 275 -11.30 -10.09 -2.38
N MET A 276 -12.19 -11.06 -2.54
CA MET A 276 -11.96 -12.26 -3.34
C MET A 276 -12.28 -11.95 -4.80
N ASP A 277 -11.46 -12.43 -5.73
CA ASP A 277 -11.59 -12.20 -7.17
C ASP A 277 -13.03 -12.37 -7.72
N ALA A 278 -13.69 -13.46 -7.33
CA ALA A 278 -15.04 -13.80 -7.78
C ALA A 278 -16.10 -12.76 -7.37
N GLU A 279 -15.92 -12.00 -6.28
CA GLU A 279 -16.83 -10.90 -5.92
C GLU A 279 -16.90 -9.86 -7.04
N ILE A 280 -15.79 -9.62 -7.74
CA ILE A 280 -15.70 -8.65 -8.83
C ILE A 280 -15.95 -9.34 -10.18
N GLY A 281 -15.14 -10.35 -10.52
CA GLY A 281 -15.10 -10.95 -11.86
C GLY A 281 -16.21 -11.94 -12.17
N VAL A 282 -16.83 -12.52 -11.14
CA VAL A 282 -17.91 -13.52 -11.27
C VAL A 282 -19.26 -12.93 -10.84
N ARG A 283 -19.29 -11.96 -9.91
CA ARG A 283 -20.52 -11.26 -9.48
C ARG A 283 -20.62 -9.86 -10.08
N ASN A 284 -19.94 -8.86 -9.52
CA ASN A 284 -20.20 -7.45 -9.82
C ASN A 284 -20.12 -7.09 -11.31
N LEU A 285 -19.15 -7.64 -12.04
CA LEU A 285 -18.94 -7.38 -13.46
C LEU A 285 -19.65 -8.37 -14.40
N ALA A 286 -20.12 -9.51 -13.90
CA ALA A 286 -20.61 -10.61 -14.75
C ALA A 286 -22.09 -10.96 -14.54
N ASP A 287 -22.69 -10.65 -13.38
CA ASP A 287 -24.13 -10.82 -13.18
C ASP A 287 -24.92 -9.93 -14.18
N THR A 288 -25.94 -10.50 -14.82
CA THR A 288 -26.76 -9.82 -15.84
C THR A 288 -27.59 -8.66 -15.28
N ASN A 289 -27.89 -8.66 -13.99
CA ASN A 289 -28.56 -7.57 -13.27
C ASN A 289 -27.57 -6.57 -12.62
N ARG A 290 -26.29 -6.61 -13.02
CA ARG A 290 -25.23 -5.68 -12.61
C ARG A 290 -24.58 -5.08 -13.85
N TYR A 291 -23.26 -5.09 -13.97
CA TYR A 291 -22.56 -4.48 -15.11
C TYR A 291 -22.61 -5.29 -16.41
N ASN A 292 -23.04 -6.57 -16.36
CA ASN A 292 -23.24 -7.47 -17.51
C ASN A 292 -22.12 -7.43 -18.58
N CYS A 293 -20.84 -7.50 -18.17
CA CYS A 293 -19.71 -7.33 -19.07
C CYS A 293 -19.39 -8.58 -19.92
N LEU A 294 -19.98 -9.76 -19.66
CA LEU A 294 -19.60 -11.00 -20.33
C LEU A 294 -19.73 -10.97 -21.87
N PRO A 295 -20.78 -10.37 -22.49
CA PRO A 295 -20.84 -10.23 -23.94
C PRO A 295 -19.75 -9.31 -24.48
N GLN A 296 -19.46 -8.21 -23.76
CA GLN A 296 -18.39 -7.27 -24.13
C GLN A 296 -17.01 -7.94 -24.09
N VAL A 297 -16.76 -8.79 -23.08
CA VAL A 297 -15.54 -9.61 -22.97
C VAL A 297 -15.46 -10.63 -24.10
N ALA A 298 -16.54 -11.36 -24.40
CA ALA A 298 -16.57 -12.34 -25.49
C ALA A 298 -16.28 -11.69 -26.86
N CYS A 299 -16.84 -10.51 -27.12
CA CYS A 299 -16.55 -9.72 -28.32
C CYS A 299 -15.08 -9.25 -28.35
N ASN A 300 -14.55 -8.77 -27.22
CA ASN A 300 -13.15 -8.30 -27.14
C ASN A 300 -12.11 -9.41 -27.38
N PHE A 301 -12.43 -10.66 -27.02
CA PHE A 301 -11.64 -11.84 -27.36
C PHE A 301 -11.92 -12.43 -28.75
N GLY A 302 -12.82 -11.82 -29.53
CA GLY A 302 -13.17 -12.24 -30.90
C GLY A 302 -13.95 -13.55 -30.99
N TRP A 303 -14.70 -13.93 -29.95
CA TRP A 303 -15.55 -15.14 -29.97
C TRP A 303 -16.98 -14.89 -30.47
N ILE A 304 -17.41 -13.63 -30.46
CA ILE A 304 -18.63 -13.13 -31.12
C ILE A 304 -18.30 -11.79 -31.79
N THR A 305 -19.08 -11.39 -32.80
CA THR A 305 -18.96 -10.05 -33.40
C THR A 305 -19.79 -9.00 -32.63
N SER A 306 -19.53 -7.71 -32.86
CA SER A 306 -20.18 -6.61 -32.12
C SER A 306 -21.67 -6.42 -32.43
N ASP A 307 -22.14 -6.98 -33.54
CA ASP A 307 -23.52 -7.03 -34.00
C ASP A 307 -24.25 -8.33 -33.59
N GLN A 308 -23.52 -9.32 -33.07
CA GLN A 308 -24.07 -10.62 -32.69
C GLN A 308 -24.54 -10.63 -31.24
N ASN A 309 -25.84 -10.83 -31.03
CA ASN A 309 -26.42 -11.03 -29.70
C ASN A 309 -26.12 -12.45 -29.18
N ILE A 310 -25.62 -12.54 -27.94
CA ILE A 310 -25.19 -13.80 -27.32
C ILE A 310 -26.37 -14.68 -26.87
N ASP A 311 -27.57 -14.13 -26.72
CA ASP A 311 -28.77 -14.88 -26.32
C ASP A 311 -29.40 -15.69 -27.45
N ASP A 312 -29.15 -15.30 -28.70
CA ASP A 312 -29.62 -15.98 -29.92
C ASP A 312 -28.77 -17.21 -30.29
N LEU A 313 -27.66 -17.44 -29.57
CA LEU A 313 -26.80 -18.61 -29.76
C LEU A 313 -27.40 -19.91 -29.20
N PRO A 314 -27.05 -21.08 -29.78
CA PRO A 314 -27.34 -22.39 -29.20
C PRO A 314 -26.88 -22.46 -27.74
N LYS A 315 -27.71 -22.97 -26.83
CA LYS A 315 -27.45 -22.86 -25.38
C LYS A 315 -26.18 -23.57 -24.89
N ALA A 316 -25.67 -24.56 -25.61
CA ALA A 316 -24.35 -25.16 -25.33
C ALA A 316 -23.18 -24.21 -25.68
N GLU A 317 -23.29 -23.47 -26.78
CA GLU A 317 -22.31 -22.47 -27.23
C GLU A 317 -22.38 -21.21 -26.36
N GLN A 318 -23.59 -20.73 -26.03
CA GLN A 318 -23.78 -19.65 -25.05
C GLN A 318 -23.12 -20.00 -23.71
N LEU A 319 -23.34 -21.20 -23.18
CA LEU A 319 -22.70 -21.68 -21.94
C LEU A 319 -21.16 -21.71 -22.07
N GLN A 320 -20.62 -22.23 -23.18
CA GLN A 320 -19.18 -22.30 -23.41
C GLN A 320 -18.54 -20.90 -23.46
N ILE A 321 -19.12 -19.98 -24.22
CA ILE A 321 -18.60 -18.62 -24.41
C ILE A 321 -18.69 -17.81 -23.11
N LEU A 322 -19.84 -17.83 -22.42
CA LEU A 322 -20.00 -17.14 -21.13
C LEU A 322 -19.05 -17.69 -20.07
N THR A 323 -18.85 -19.02 -20.00
CA THR A 323 -17.92 -19.64 -19.04
C THR A 323 -16.47 -19.23 -19.31
N ARG A 324 -16.04 -19.19 -20.59
CA ARG A 324 -14.71 -18.68 -20.96
C ARG A 324 -14.57 -17.20 -20.64
N ALA A 325 -15.57 -16.38 -20.97
CA ALA A 325 -15.55 -14.94 -20.74
C ALA A 325 -15.45 -14.60 -19.25
N GLN A 326 -16.23 -15.28 -18.40
CA GLN A 326 -16.19 -15.12 -16.96
C GLN A 326 -14.86 -15.58 -16.37
N THR A 327 -14.27 -16.66 -16.89
CA THR A 327 -12.96 -17.17 -16.45
C THR A 327 -11.84 -16.17 -16.74
N GLU A 328 -11.76 -15.65 -17.98
CA GLU A 328 -10.71 -14.68 -18.35
C GLU A 328 -10.94 -13.30 -17.69
N LEU A 329 -12.20 -12.87 -17.50
CA LEU A 329 -12.56 -11.68 -16.72
C LEU A 329 -12.12 -11.78 -15.26
N ASN A 330 -12.38 -12.91 -14.60
CA ASN A 330 -11.95 -13.15 -13.23
C ASN A 330 -10.42 -13.20 -13.10
N TYR A 331 -9.74 -13.80 -14.07
CA TYR A 331 -8.27 -13.80 -14.12
C TYR A 331 -7.70 -12.40 -14.36
N ALA A 332 -8.31 -11.59 -15.23
CA ALA A 332 -7.96 -10.18 -15.41
C ALA A 332 -8.13 -9.37 -14.13
N VAL A 333 -9.23 -9.55 -13.39
CA VAL A 333 -9.46 -8.95 -12.05
C VAL A 333 -8.29 -9.26 -11.11
N TYR A 334 -8.00 -10.55 -10.89
CA TYR A 334 -6.95 -10.96 -9.96
C TYR A 334 -5.58 -10.40 -10.37
N HIS A 335 -5.23 -10.52 -11.65
CA HIS A 335 -3.98 -9.96 -12.20
C HIS A 335 -3.86 -8.45 -11.97
N SER A 336 -4.93 -7.69 -12.23
CA SER A 336 -4.91 -6.23 -12.16
C SER A 336 -4.70 -5.72 -10.73
N PHE A 337 -5.44 -6.27 -9.77
CA PHE A 337 -5.28 -5.93 -8.36
C PHE A 337 -3.85 -6.26 -7.87
N LYS A 338 -3.33 -7.44 -8.24
CA LYS A 338 -1.94 -7.82 -7.92
C LYS A 338 -0.91 -6.88 -8.55
N ALA A 339 -1.12 -6.43 -9.79
CA ALA A 339 -0.22 -5.53 -10.50
C ALA A 339 -0.26 -4.09 -9.95
N ASP A 340 -1.44 -3.58 -9.59
CA ASP A 340 -1.63 -2.29 -8.91
C ASP A 340 -1.29 -2.36 -7.39
N ARG A 341 -0.79 -3.51 -6.92
CA ARG A 341 -0.39 -3.78 -5.52
C ARG A 341 -1.53 -3.64 -4.49
N VAL A 342 -2.77 -3.74 -4.95
CA VAL A 342 -3.97 -3.78 -4.10
C VAL A 342 -4.16 -5.21 -3.58
N ARG A 343 -4.59 -5.34 -2.32
CA ARG A 343 -4.81 -6.67 -1.73
C ARG A 343 -6.06 -7.32 -2.34
N ILE A 344 -5.88 -8.54 -2.84
CA ILE A 344 -6.92 -9.42 -3.35
C ILE A 344 -6.53 -10.86 -3.02
N VAL A 345 -7.50 -11.77 -2.91
CA VAL A 345 -7.29 -13.22 -2.82
C VAL A 345 -7.97 -13.91 -4.00
N ASP A 346 -7.35 -14.97 -4.53
CA ASP A 346 -8.01 -15.82 -5.52
C ASP A 346 -8.95 -16.82 -4.83
N THR A 347 -10.03 -17.18 -5.53
CA THR A 347 -11.09 -18.07 -5.02
C THR A 347 -10.57 -19.44 -4.54
N LEU A 348 -9.54 -20.00 -5.19
CA LEU A 348 -9.02 -21.31 -4.80
C LEU A 348 -8.19 -21.22 -3.51
N SER A 349 -7.36 -20.18 -3.36
CA SER A 349 -6.63 -19.91 -2.13
C SER A 349 -7.57 -19.62 -0.96
N ALA A 350 -8.57 -18.75 -1.14
CA ALA A 350 -9.55 -18.41 -0.10
C ALA A 350 -10.33 -19.66 0.35
N SER A 351 -10.78 -20.48 -0.61
CA SER A 351 -11.43 -21.76 -0.33
C SER A 351 -10.53 -22.74 0.44
N GLN A 352 -9.27 -22.90 0.04
CA GLN A 352 -8.34 -23.80 0.74
C GLN A 352 -7.99 -23.29 2.14
N GLN A 353 -7.87 -21.98 2.34
CA GLN A 353 -7.61 -21.35 3.64
C GLN A 353 -8.79 -21.61 4.60
N PHE A 354 -10.03 -21.33 4.18
CA PHE A 354 -11.21 -21.64 4.97
C PHE A 354 -11.30 -23.13 5.31
N CYS A 355 -11.12 -24.01 4.32
CA CYS A 355 -11.18 -25.46 4.54
C CYS A 355 -10.20 -25.94 5.62
N ARG A 356 -8.94 -25.44 5.61
CA ARG A 356 -7.94 -25.79 6.63
C ARG A 356 -8.29 -25.22 8.01
N PHE A 357 -8.80 -23.99 8.06
CA PHE A 357 -9.23 -23.34 9.32
C PHE A 357 -10.39 -24.09 9.98
N ASP A 358 -11.36 -24.54 9.19
CA ASP A 358 -12.48 -25.37 9.64
C ASP A 358 -12.06 -26.80 10.03
N ASP A 359 -11.08 -27.40 9.35
CA ASP A 359 -10.49 -28.69 9.76
C ASP A 359 -9.71 -28.57 11.08
N GLN A 360 -8.95 -27.49 11.26
CA GLN A 360 -8.22 -27.20 12.50
C GLN A 360 -9.19 -26.96 13.66
N HIS A 361 -10.23 -26.16 13.46
CA HIS A 361 -11.24 -25.91 14.48
C HIS A 361 -11.94 -27.21 14.92
N LEU A 362 -12.26 -28.09 13.98
CA LEU A 362 -12.79 -29.43 14.26
C LEU A 362 -11.81 -30.30 15.07
N GLN A 363 -10.51 -30.25 14.79
CA GLN A 363 -9.50 -31.00 15.54
C GLN A 363 -9.31 -30.47 16.97
N GLU A 364 -9.37 -29.14 17.16
CA GLU A 364 -9.16 -28.49 18.45
C GLU A 364 -10.40 -28.53 19.36
N ASN A 365 -11.61 -28.43 18.79
CA ASN A 365 -12.86 -28.19 19.52
C ASN A 365 -13.88 -29.34 19.35
N GLY A 366 -13.64 -30.27 18.42
CA GLY A 366 -14.52 -31.40 18.13
C GLY A 366 -15.76 -31.06 17.29
N PHE A 367 -15.91 -29.84 16.77
CA PHE A 367 -17.02 -29.44 15.89
C PHE A 367 -16.59 -28.46 14.79
N ARG A 368 -17.32 -28.46 13.67
CA ARG A 368 -17.13 -27.59 12.50
C ARG A 368 -17.54 -26.14 12.76
N LEU A 369 -16.93 -25.20 12.03
CA LEU A 369 -17.30 -23.77 12.08
C LEU A 369 -18.72 -23.53 11.55
N PRO A 370 -19.45 -22.52 12.06
CA PRO A 370 -20.79 -22.20 11.57
C PRO A 370 -20.70 -21.79 10.11
N SER A 371 -21.43 -22.48 9.23
CA SER A 371 -21.21 -22.39 7.78
C SER A 371 -22.50 -22.23 6.99
N ASP A 372 -22.54 -21.28 6.04
CA ASP A 372 -23.62 -21.11 5.07
C ASP A 372 -23.08 -21.45 3.66
N PRO A 373 -23.26 -22.70 3.18
CA PRO A 373 -22.57 -23.17 1.97
C PRO A 373 -22.98 -22.41 0.71
N TYR A 374 -24.20 -21.85 0.65
CA TYR A 374 -24.69 -21.02 -0.45
C TYR A 374 -24.00 -19.65 -0.54
N TRP A 375 -23.32 -19.22 0.52
CA TRP A 375 -22.52 -17.99 0.56
C TRP A 375 -21.01 -18.25 0.58
N LEU A 376 -20.58 -19.35 1.20
CA LEU A 376 -19.16 -19.70 1.31
C LEU A 376 -18.59 -20.32 0.04
N ALA A 377 -19.40 -20.97 -0.79
CA ALA A 377 -18.99 -21.47 -2.10
C ALA A 377 -19.26 -20.42 -3.20
N PRO A 378 -18.22 -19.90 -3.89
CA PRO A 378 -18.40 -19.04 -5.05
C PRO A 378 -19.13 -19.78 -6.18
N PRO A 379 -19.94 -19.09 -7.01
CA PRO A 379 -20.80 -19.75 -8.00
C PRO A 379 -20.06 -20.31 -9.23
N GLN A 380 -18.72 -20.42 -9.16
CA GLN A 380 -17.91 -21.19 -10.10
C GLN A 380 -18.03 -22.72 -9.88
N GLY A 381 -18.71 -23.15 -8.81
CA GLY A 381 -19.16 -24.53 -8.64
C GLY A 381 -18.08 -25.50 -8.15
N SER A 382 -18.19 -26.77 -8.58
CA SER A 382 -17.44 -27.91 -8.02
C SER A 382 -15.93 -27.91 -8.25
N ILE A 383 -15.38 -26.97 -9.03
CA ILE A 383 -13.93 -26.75 -9.13
C ILE A 383 -13.36 -26.07 -7.87
N VAL A 384 -14.20 -25.41 -7.06
CA VAL A 384 -13.78 -24.74 -5.83
C VAL A 384 -13.90 -25.73 -4.65
N PRO A 385 -12.82 -26.03 -3.90
CA PRO A 385 -12.82 -27.11 -2.90
C PRO A 385 -13.92 -27.07 -1.84
N ILE A 386 -14.35 -25.87 -1.43
CA ILE A 386 -15.40 -25.68 -0.42
C ILE A 386 -16.81 -26.08 -0.90
N TRP A 387 -17.04 -26.19 -2.21
CA TRP A 387 -18.31 -26.70 -2.77
C TRP A 387 -18.65 -28.09 -2.23
N HIS A 388 -17.64 -28.94 -2.06
CA HIS A 388 -17.78 -30.30 -1.53
C HIS A 388 -18.01 -30.34 -0.01
N ARG A 389 -18.08 -29.19 0.67
CA ARG A 389 -18.42 -29.04 2.10
C ARG A 389 -19.86 -28.59 2.35
N GLY A 390 -20.76 -28.80 1.38
CA GLY A 390 -22.19 -28.46 1.47
C GLY A 390 -22.96 -29.07 2.67
N ALA A 391 -22.39 -30.06 3.36
CA ALA A 391 -22.94 -30.66 4.58
C ALA A 391 -22.44 -30.04 5.90
N SER A 392 -21.63 -28.97 5.86
CA SER A 392 -21.13 -28.32 7.09
C SER A 392 -22.27 -27.62 7.87
N PRO A 393 -22.29 -27.70 9.21
CA PRO A 393 -23.43 -27.25 10.01
C PRO A 393 -23.61 -25.72 9.97
N SER A 394 -24.86 -25.29 9.73
CA SER A 394 -25.25 -23.87 9.83
C SER A 394 -25.87 -23.57 11.19
N TYR A 395 -25.17 -22.77 12.00
CA TYR A 395 -25.64 -22.26 13.29
C TYR A 395 -25.18 -20.79 13.46
N GLN A 396 -25.72 -20.07 14.44
CA GLN A 396 -25.46 -18.64 14.63
C GLN A 396 -25.16 -18.33 16.11
N PRO A 397 -23.91 -18.49 16.55
CA PRO A 397 -23.50 -18.17 17.92
C PRO A 397 -23.29 -16.66 18.11
N LYS A 398 -23.51 -16.16 19.33
CA LYS A 398 -23.20 -14.77 19.73
C LYS A 398 -21.80 -14.65 20.36
N PRO A 399 -21.13 -13.47 20.30
CA PRO A 399 -21.47 -12.26 19.56
C PRO A 399 -21.62 -12.48 18.05
N MET A 400 -22.39 -11.65 17.35
CA MET A 400 -22.70 -11.87 15.93
C MET A 400 -22.82 -10.58 15.11
N ILE A 401 -22.69 -10.71 13.80
CA ILE A 401 -22.96 -9.65 12.81
C ILE A 401 -24.42 -9.77 12.34
N CYS A 402 -25.16 -8.67 12.41
CA CYS A 402 -26.58 -8.55 12.12
C CYS A 402 -26.84 -7.54 11.00
N ARG A 403 -28.03 -7.59 10.39
CA ARG A 403 -28.55 -6.48 9.58
C ARG A 403 -29.25 -5.46 10.47
N ASN A 404 -29.36 -4.22 10.02
CA ASN A 404 -30.20 -3.24 10.71
C ASN A 404 -31.70 -3.59 10.53
N PHE A 405 -32.50 -3.36 11.57
CA PHE A 405 -33.93 -3.68 11.59
C PHE A 405 -34.71 -2.83 10.58
N ARG A 406 -34.51 -1.51 10.65
CA ARG A 406 -35.06 -0.52 9.72
C ARG A 406 -34.04 -0.25 8.61
N ASP A 407 -34.51 -0.08 7.39
CA ASP A 407 -33.70 0.50 6.30
C ASP A 407 -33.65 2.02 6.51
N PRO A 408 -32.47 2.67 6.54
CA PRO A 408 -32.36 4.09 6.88
C PRO A 408 -33.05 5.03 5.87
N MET A 409 -33.10 4.67 4.58
CA MET A 409 -33.88 5.45 3.61
C MET A 409 -35.38 5.35 3.90
N LYS A 410 -35.88 4.15 4.22
CA LYS A 410 -37.29 3.94 4.61
C LYS A 410 -37.62 4.56 5.98
N ALA A 411 -36.64 4.70 6.86
CA ALA A 411 -36.80 5.39 8.14
C ALA A 411 -36.99 6.90 7.90
N TRP A 412 -36.20 7.49 7.01
CA TRP A 412 -36.32 8.90 6.61
C TRP A 412 -37.60 9.19 5.81
N GLU A 413 -37.97 8.31 4.87
CA GLU A 413 -39.27 8.36 4.17
C GLU A 413 -40.45 8.32 5.15
N LYS A 414 -40.31 7.58 6.26
CA LYS A 414 -41.30 7.54 7.34
C LYS A 414 -41.27 8.78 8.23
N SER A 415 -40.11 9.32 8.60
CA SER A 415 -40.07 10.56 9.40
C SER A 415 -40.60 11.79 8.66
N GLN A 416 -40.60 11.78 7.32
CA GLN A 416 -41.28 12.80 6.50
C GLN A 416 -42.79 12.54 6.29
N THR A 417 -43.33 11.42 6.77
CA THR A 417 -44.77 11.09 6.66
C THR A 417 -45.46 10.87 8.01
N SER A 418 -44.71 10.90 9.12
CA SER A 418 -45.20 10.64 10.48
C SER A 418 -45.94 11.79 11.17
N ASP A 419 -46.32 12.85 10.44
CA ASP A 419 -47.31 13.83 10.92
C ASP A 419 -48.76 13.29 10.85
N ILE A 420 -48.99 12.11 10.26
CA ILE A 420 -50.33 11.55 10.05
C ILE A 420 -50.44 10.08 10.52
N ALA A 421 -51.33 9.88 11.49
CA ALA A 421 -51.99 8.63 11.92
C ALA A 421 -51.14 7.49 12.53
N SER A 422 -51.41 7.25 13.82
CA SER A 422 -51.23 5.96 14.52
C SER A 422 -52.53 5.14 14.49
N GLU A 423 -52.44 3.80 14.47
CA GLU A 423 -53.19 2.84 15.35
C GLU A 423 -53.14 1.36 14.87
N SER A 424 -53.64 0.44 15.72
CA SER A 424 -53.90 -1.00 15.51
C SER A 424 -52.71 -2.01 15.37
N GLU A 425 -52.36 -2.64 16.50
CA GLU A 425 -52.51 -4.08 16.84
C GLU A 425 -52.22 -5.23 15.82
N ALA A 426 -51.95 -6.50 16.20
CA ALA A 426 -51.37 -7.16 17.40
C ALA A 426 -51.29 -8.72 17.18
N THR A 427 -50.70 -9.47 18.14
CA THR A 427 -50.77 -10.97 18.33
C THR A 427 -49.98 -11.89 17.35
N SER A 428 -49.45 -13.09 17.72
CA SER A 428 -49.06 -13.67 19.04
C SER A 428 -48.26 -15.00 18.91
N ASN A 429 -47.47 -15.35 19.96
CA ASN A 429 -46.99 -16.71 20.36
C ASN A 429 -45.90 -17.44 19.51
N SER A 430 -45.24 -18.56 19.92
CA SER A 430 -44.69 -19.15 21.19
C SER A 430 -44.10 -20.59 20.85
N ILE A 431 -43.30 -21.40 21.59
CA ILE A 431 -42.52 -21.39 22.87
C ILE A 431 -41.56 -22.62 22.95
N ASP A 432 -40.46 -22.57 23.75
CA ASP A 432 -39.73 -23.70 24.45
C ASP A 432 -39.07 -24.92 23.69
N ASN A 433 -38.07 -25.70 24.20
CA ASN A 433 -36.96 -25.49 25.17
C ASN A 433 -35.88 -26.64 25.23
N ARG A 434 -34.72 -26.39 25.90
CA ARG A 434 -33.82 -27.37 26.63
C ARG A 434 -33.02 -28.46 25.82
N LYS A 435 -32.10 -29.30 26.37
CA LYS A 435 -30.91 -29.09 27.26
C LYS A 435 -29.83 -30.22 27.13
N GLY A 436 -28.53 -29.87 27.29
CA GLY A 436 -27.40 -30.70 27.82
C GLY A 436 -26.86 -31.94 27.05
N THR A 437 -25.73 -32.59 27.41
CA THR A 437 -24.51 -32.25 28.23
C THR A 437 -23.52 -33.45 28.25
N GLY A 438 -22.18 -33.29 28.22
CA GLY A 438 -21.24 -34.31 28.78
C GLY A 438 -19.80 -34.53 28.23
N HIS A 439 -18.86 -33.60 28.47
CA HIS A 439 -17.46 -33.78 28.96
C HIS A 439 -16.58 -35.05 28.62
N GLY A 440 -15.30 -34.84 28.25
CA GLY A 440 -14.23 -35.87 28.28
C GLY A 440 -12.82 -35.36 27.89
N ASN A 441 -11.74 -35.80 28.56
CA ASN A 441 -10.39 -35.18 28.55
C ASN A 441 -9.26 -36.10 28.02
N SER A 442 -8.14 -35.56 27.47
CA SER A 442 -6.72 -35.95 27.76
C SER A 442 -5.64 -35.42 26.76
N ASN A 443 -4.34 -35.53 27.12
CA ASN A 443 -3.18 -34.77 26.59
C ASN A 443 -2.12 -35.60 25.80
N GLY A 444 -1.21 -34.91 25.08
CA GLY A 444 -0.01 -35.47 24.38
C GLY A 444 1.31 -34.68 24.59
N LYS A 445 2.48 -35.19 24.13
CA LYS A 445 3.86 -34.73 24.49
C LYS A 445 4.83 -34.43 23.30
N PRO A 446 5.97 -33.71 23.50
CA PRO A 446 6.83 -33.12 22.43
C PRO A 446 8.11 -33.91 21.99
N LYS A 447 8.95 -33.32 21.11
CA LYS A 447 10.13 -33.92 20.38
C LYS A 447 11.47 -33.15 20.52
N SER A 448 12.59 -33.67 19.99
CA SER A 448 13.92 -33.61 20.66
C SER A 448 15.23 -33.25 19.89
N HIS A 449 15.26 -32.57 18.72
CA HIS A 449 16.52 -32.22 18.02
C HIS A 449 16.66 -30.70 17.67
N PRO A 450 17.89 -30.14 17.58
CA PRO A 450 18.14 -28.71 17.33
C PRO A 450 18.11 -28.34 15.83
N SER A 451 17.75 -27.09 15.52
CA SER A 451 17.33 -26.70 14.16
C SER A 451 17.99 -25.44 13.60
N LEU A 452 18.07 -25.36 12.26
CA LEU A 452 18.30 -24.11 11.51
C LEU A 452 16.95 -23.49 11.09
N LEU A 453 16.70 -22.29 11.59
CA LEU A 453 15.46 -21.53 11.41
C LEU A 453 15.73 -20.30 10.52
N VAL A 454 14.95 -20.12 9.45
CA VAL A 454 15.08 -18.99 8.53
C VAL A 454 13.82 -18.13 8.60
N HIS A 455 13.96 -16.90 9.09
CA HIS A 455 12.86 -15.97 9.33
C HIS A 455 13.00 -14.67 8.53
N HIS A 456 11.88 -14.06 8.17
CA HIS A 456 11.83 -12.78 7.45
C HIS A 456 10.96 -11.73 8.13
N CYS A 457 11.40 -10.48 8.08
CA CYS A 457 10.70 -9.29 8.55
C CYS A 457 10.65 -8.28 7.39
N GLY A 458 9.48 -7.76 7.06
CA GLY A 458 9.29 -6.94 5.86
C GLY A 458 7.82 -6.66 5.55
N SER A 459 7.53 -5.44 5.12
CA SER A 459 6.19 -4.97 4.71
C SER A 459 5.84 -5.32 3.25
N GLY A 460 6.56 -6.27 2.64
CA GLY A 460 6.40 -6.68 1.24
C GLY A 460 7.32 -7.85 0.89
N ASP A 461 7.11 -8.45 -0.28
CA ASP A 461 7.61 -9.79 -0.61
C ASP A 461 9.14 -9.94 -0.67
N VAL A 462 9.91 -8.85 -0.79
CA VAL A 462 11.37 -8.89 -0.95
C VAL A 462 12.07 -9.62 0.20
N ALA A 463 11.69 -9.37 1.46
CA ALA A 463 12.26 -10.06 2.62
C ALA A 463 12.00 -11.58 2.57
N MET A 464 10.78 -11.97 2.21
CA MET A 464 10.38 -13.36 2.05
C MET A 464 11.10 -14.03 0.86
N LEU A 465 11.29 -13.32 -0.25
CA LEU A 465 11.93 -13.85 -1.45
C LEU A 465 13.44 -14.08 -1.25
N LEU A 466 14.11 -13.11 -0.60
CA LEU A 466 15.49 -13.25 -0.13
C LEU A 466 15.62 -14.42 0.86
N ALA A 467 14.74 -14.52 1.86
CA ALA A 467 14.74 -15.63 2.81
C ALA A 467 14.50 -17.00 2.14
N LYS A 468 13.56 -17.10 1.20
CA LYS A 468 13.31 -18.33 0.43
C LYS A 468 14.53 -18.74 -0.40
N LYS A 469 15.28 -17.76 -0.94
CA LYS A 469 16.54 -18.00 -1.65
C LYS A 469 17.65 -18.44 -0.71
N LEU A 470 17.76 -17.84 0.47
CA LEU A 470 18.68 -18.24 1.54
C LEU A 470 18.42 -19.69 2.00
N LEU A 471 17.14 -20.06 2.19
CA LEU A 471 16.75 -21.43 2.52
C LEU A 471 17.11 -22.42 1.39
N ALA A 472 17.02 -22.00 0.13
CA ALA A 472 17.49 -22.81 -0.99
C ALA A 472 19.03 -22.98 -0.97
N TYR A 473 19.80 -21.94 -0.65
CA TYR A 473 21.25 -22.03 -0.46
C TYR A 473 21.64 -22.91 0.74
N SER A 474 20.84 -22.93 1.80
CA SER A 474 21.13 -23.73 3.00
C SER A 474 20.81 -25.22 2.82
N ARG A 475 19.82 -25.60 2.00
CA ARG A 475 19.43 -27.00 1.76
C ARG A 475 20.60 -27.89 1.35
N ASP A 476 21.44 -27.44 0.44
CA ASP A 476 22.59 -28.22 -0.06
C ASP A 476 23.71 -28.41 0.97
N HIS A 477 23.89 -27.47 1.89
CA HIS A 477 25.04 -27.40 2.79
C HIS A 477 24.74 -27.96 4.20
N VAL A 478 23.55 -27.66 4.73
CA VAL A 478 23.16 -28.04 6.11
C VAL A 478 23.11 -29.56 6.27
N ALA A 479 22.47 -30.24 5.31
CA ALA A 479 22.31 -31.70 5.31
C ALA A 479 23.61 -32.47 5.08
N ARG A 480 24.67 -31.83 4.56
CA ARG A 480 25.96 -32.46 4.26
C ARG A 480 27.08 -32.16 5.26
N VAL A 481 27.00 -31.05 6.01
CA VAL A 481 28.15 -30.54 6.78
C VAL A 481 27.83 -30.17 8.23
N LEU A 482 26.62 -29.68 8.53
CA LEU A 482 26.34 -29.04 9.83
C LEU A 482 25.60 -29.94 10.85
N ASN A 483 24.91 -30.97 10.37
CA ASN A 483 24.15 -31.93 11.20
C ASN A 483 23.10 -31.24 12.10
N LEU A 484 22.27 -30.39 11.48
CA LEU A 484 21.14 -29.65 12.08
C LEU A 484 19.86 -29.97 11.31
N ASP A 485 18.71 -30.02 12.01
CA ASP A 485 17.41 -30.14 11.34
C ASP A 485 17.07 -28.84 10.60
N LEU A 486 16.86 -28.91 9.29
CA LEU A 486 16.48 -27.74 8.50
C LEU A 486 14.96 -27.54 8.52
N CYS A 487 14.51 -26.34 8.91
CA CYS A 487 13.09 -25.99 8.81
C CYS A 487 12.60 -26.08 7.34
N PRO A 488 11.48 -26.78 7.04
CA PRO A 488 11.11 -27.08 5.65
C PRO A 488 10.76 -25.82 4.83
N ALA A 489 10.32 -24.75 5.48
CA ALA A 489 9.94 -23.47 4.89
C ALA A 489 10.44 -22.29 5.74
N THR A 490 10.48 -21.10 5.13
CA THR A 490 10.77 -19.85 5.84
C THR A 490 9.54 -19.33 6.58
N GLN A 491 9.71 -18.72 7.74
CA GLN A 491 8.62 -18.18 8.55
C GLN A 491 8.72 -16.65 8.70
N SER A 492 7.62 -16.01 9.08
CA SER A 492 7.59 -14.58 9.42
C SER A 492 8.11 -14.37 10.84
N LEU A 493 8.88 -13.30 11.10
CA LEU A 493 9.64 -13.13 12.35
C LEU A 493 8.75 -13.03 13.61
N ASP A 494 7.49 -12.63 13.48
CA ASP A 494 6.47 -12.63 14.53
C ASP A 494 6.00 -14.03 14.95
N LEU A 495 6.37 -15.08 14.21
CA LEU A 495 6.14 -16.50 14.56
C LEU A 495 7.30 -17.11 15.36
N LEU A 496 8.44 -16.42 15.48
CA LEU A 496 9.62 -16.92 16.20
C LEU A 496 9.38 -16.90 17.71
N ASN A 497 9.04 -18.05 18.30
CA ASN A 497 8.94 -18.16 19.76
C ASN A 497 10.32 -18.23 20.42
N VAL A 498 10.79 -17.08 20.89
CA VAL A 498 12.08 -16.91 21.59
C VAL A 498 12.26 -17.78 22.83
N GLU A 499 11.17 -18.15 23.52
CA GLU A 499 11.21 -18.99 24.74
C GLU A 499 11.32 -20.49 24.40
N SER A 500 11.16 -20.87 23.13
CA SER A 500 11.32 -22.25 22.64
C SER A 500 12.69 -22.57 22.04
N LEU A 501 13.55 -21.55 21.89
CA LEU A 501 14.90 -21.68 21.34
C LEU A 501 15.84 -22.39 22.31
N ARG A 502 16.76 -23.18 21.76
CA ARG A 502 17.73 -24.01 22.48
C ARG A 502 19.15 -23.54 22.17
N PRO A 503 20.17 -23.88 22.98
CA PRO A 503 21.52 -23.32 22.81
C PRO A 503 22.19 -23.70 21.48
N GLY A 504 21.79 -24.82 20.87
CA GLY A 504 22.30 -25.29 19.59
C GLY A 504 21.60 -24.70 18.36
N ASP A 505 20.42 -24.09 18.52
CA ASP A 505 19.62 -23.60 17.40
C ASP A 505 20.30 -22.40 16.71
N VAL A 506 20.08 -22.27 15.40
CA VAL A 506 20.62 -21.17 14.60
C VAL A 506 19.48 -20.45 13.90
N VAL A 507 19.44 -19.13 14.02
CA VAL A 507 18.36 -18.27 13.53
C VAL A 507 18.92 -17.27 12.53
N LEU A 508 18.53 -17.41 11.25
CA LEU A 508 18.89 -16.49 10.18
C LEU A 508 17.71 -15.53 9.93
N LEU A 509 17.97 -14.23 10.09
CA LEU A 509 16.97 -13.16 9.97
C LEU A 509 17.21 -12.33 8.72
N VAL A 510 16.21 -12.22 7.85
CA VAL A 510 16.21 -11.27 6.72
C VAL A 510 15.27 -10.11 7.05
N VAL A 511 15.81 -8.93 7.31
CA VAL A 511 15.08 -7.78 7.86
C VAL A 511 15.07 -6.63 6.86
N SER A 512 13.93 -6.39 6.22
CA SER A 512 13.69 -5.16 5.45
C SER A 512 13.32 -3.99 6.36
N THR A 513 13.69 -2.77 5.98
CA THR A 513 13.29 -1.55 6.69
C THR A 513 12.04 -0.93 6.06
N SER A 514 11.12 -0.38 6.88
CA SER A 514 9.84 0.16 6.40
C SER A 514 9.67 1.66 6.66
N GLY A 515 9.06 2.37 5.71
CA GLY A 515 8.73 3.80 5.83
C GLY A 515 9.92 4.67 6.25
N ARG A 516 9.73 5.50 7.28
CA ARG A 516 10.81 6.32 7.89
C ARG A 516 11.68 5.50 8.85
N GLY A 517 12.26 4.39 8.39
CA GLY A 517 13.22 3.61 9.17
C GLY A 517 12.65 2.67 10.23
N ARG A 518 11.35 2.37 10.22
CA ARG A 518 10.71 1.52 11.24
C ARG A 518 10.92 0.04 10.97
N VAL A 519 10.98 -0.74 12.05
CA VAL A 519 10.80 -2.19 12.00
C VAL A 519 9.40 -2.49 11.44
N PRO A 520 9.26 -3.31 10.39
CA PRO A 520 7.96 -3.75 9.88
C PRO A 520 7.12 -4.44 10.96
N LYS A 521 5.77 -4.38 10.85
CA LYS A 521 4.84 -4.98 11.82
C LYS A 521 5.16 -6.43 12.19
N ASN A 522 5.56 -7.24 11.21
CA ASN A 522 5.95 -8.64 11.43
C ASN A 522 7.32 -8.85 12.11
N GLY A 523 7.94 -7.80 12.63
CA GLY A 523 9.02 -7.84 13.61
C GLY A 523 8.74 -7.05 14.89
N GLU A 524 7.65 -6.27 14.98
CA GLU A 524 7.31 -5.46 16.16
C GLU A 524 7.04 -6.34 17.39
N LYS A 525 6.36 -7.49 17.21
CA LYS A 525 6.15 -8.50 18.27
C LYS A 525 7.47 -9.06 18.81
N PHE A 526 8.39 -9.41 17.92
CA PHE A 526 9.73 -9.92 18.29
C PHE A 526 10.55 -8.86 19.05
N VAL A 527 10.55 -7.60 18.57
CA VAL A 527 11.17 -6.46 19.28
C VAL A 527 10.55 -6.24 20.66
N SER A 528 9.25 -6.42 20.81
CA SER A 528 8.53 -6.28 22.09
C SER A 528 8.85 -7.42 23.06
N GLN A 529 8.95 -8.66 22.57
CA GLN A 529 9.41 -9.81 23.36
C GLN A 529 10.85 -9.62 23.85
N LEU A 530 11.76 -9.14 22.99
CA LEU A 530 13.14 -8.82 23.38
C LEU A 530 13.20 -7.68 24.41
N ALA A 531 12.35 -6.66 24.31
CA ALA A 531 12.25 -5.61 25.32
C ALA A 531 11.79 -6.17 26.68
N SER A 532 10.72 -6.97 26.69
CA SER A 532 10.20 -7.61 27.91
C SER A 532 11.17 -8.61 28.55
N LEU A 533 12.01 -9.29 27.76
CA LEU A 533 13.09 -10.14 28.26
C LEU A 533 14.24 -9.31 28.88
N ALA A 534 14.61 -8.18 28.26
CA ALA A 534 15.62 -7.27 28.80
C ALA A 534 15.17 -6.63 30.13
N GLU A 535 13.90 -6.22 30.22
CA GLU A 535 13.26 -5.73 31.46
C GLU A 535 13.25 -6.78 32.58
N ARG A 536 13.13 -8.07 32.21
CA ARG A 536 13.23 -9.21 33.14
C ARG A 536 14.67 -9.67 33.41
N GLY A 537 15.68 -9.08 32.78
CA GLY A 537 17.09 -9.52 32.87
C GLY A 537 17.35 -10.92 32.30
N GLN A 538 16.48 -11.43 31.42
CA GLN A 538 16.54 -12.79 30.89
C GLN A 538 17.29 -12.86 29.56
N SER A 539 18.32 -13.71 29.49
CA SER A 539 19.09 -13.94 28.27
C SER A 539 18.36 -14.87 27.29
N ILE A 540 18.43 -14.57 25.98
CA ILE A 540 17.84 -15.40 24.92
C ILE A 540 18.79 -16.54 24.50
N GLN A 541 18.23 -17.70 24.12
CA GLN A 541 18.99 -18.86 23.64
C GLN A 541 19.04 -18.94 22.10
N GLY A 542 19.95 -19.75 21.57
CA GLY A 542 20.24 -19.89 20.14
C GLY A 542 21.29 -18.88 19.63
N ARG A 543 21.67 -19.01 18.36
CA ARG A 543 22.67 -18.16 17.68
C ARG A 543 22.09 -17.44 16.48
N PHE A 544 22.21 -16.11 16.44
CA PHE A 544 21.55 -15.25 15.47
C PHE A 544 22.49 -14.75 14.37
N ALA A 545 21.96 -14.54 13.16
CA ALA A 545 22.60 -13.77 12.10
C ALA A 545 21.55 -12.93 11.37
N ILE A 546 21.88 -11.70 10.98
CA ILE A 546 20.94 -10.75 10.38
C ILE A 546 21.48 -10.25 9.03
N PHE A 547 20.67 -10.36 7.98
CA PHE A 547 20.82 -9.62 6.73
C PHE A 547 19.81 -8.47 6.71
N GLY A 548 20.31 -7.25 6.73
CA GLY A 548 19.52 -6.06 6.50
C GLY A 548 19.27 -5.87 5.01
N ASN A 549 18.00 -5.72 4.62
CA ASN A 549 17.59 -5.29 3.29
C ASN A 549 17.13 -3.82 3.37
N GLY A 550 18.07 -2.91 3.13
CA GLY A 550 17.86 -1.47 3.13
C GLY A 550 18.03 -0.88 1.74
N ASP A 551 17.80 0.43 1.64
CA ASP A 551 18.03 1.23 0.44
C ASP A 551 18.75 2.51 0.90
N SER A 552 19.99 2.71 0.46
CA SER A 552 20.83 3.81 0.95
C SER A 552 20.38 5.20 0.49
N SER A 553 19.50 5.30 -0.53
CA SER A 553 18.91 6.57 -0.94
C SER A 553 18.11 7.21 0.21
N TYR A 554 17.54 6.40 1.11
CA TYR A 554 16.83 6.85 2.31
C TYR A 554 17.76 7.46 3.37
N GLY A 555 19.08 7.27 3.27
CA GLY A 555 20.09 7.92 4.09
C GLY A 555 20.05 7.46 5.55
N HIS A 556 19.71 8.36 6.49
CA HIS A 556 19.75 8.08 7.93
C HIS A 556 18.82 6.95 8.41
N THR A 557 17.88 6.49 7.58
CA THR A 557 17.00 5.35 7.86
C THR A 557 17.40 4.07 7.14
N PHE A 558 18.56 4.05 6.46
CA PHE A 558 19.12 2.87 5.81
C PHE A 558 19.33 1.73 6.82
N ASN A 559 18.73 0.56 6.56
CA ASN A 559 18.81 -0.62 7.41
C ASN A 559 18.41 -0.44 8.89
N ASN A 560 17.73 0.66 9.25
CA ASN A 560 17.42 1.02 10.64
C ASN A 560 16.54 -0.03 11.36
N ALA A 561 15.76 -0.84 10.62
CA ALA A 561 15.04 -1.97 11.20
C ALA A 561 15.96 -3.13 11.60
N ALA A 562 16.99 -3.41 10.80
CA ALA A 562 17.98 -4.45 11.08
C ALA A 562 18.86 -4.05 12.26
N ASP A 563 19.27 -2.78 12.34
CA ASP A 563 19.97 -2.25 13.51
C ASP A 563 19.09 -2.30 14.77
N THR A 564 17.86 -1.80 14.73
CA THR A 564 16.92 -1.85 15.87
C THR A 564 16.78 -3.27 16.45
N ILE A 565 16.62 -4.28 15.58
CA ILE A 565 16.54 -5.69 15.99
C ILE A 565 17.89 -6.20 16.54
N HIS A 566 19.00 -5.81 15.92
CA HIS A 566 20.34 -6.20 16.36
C HIS A 566 20.71 -5.63 17.74
N GLN A 567 20.42 -4.36 18.01
CA GLN A 567 20.62 -3.73 19.32
C GLN A 567 19.71 -4.37 20.39
N LYS A 568 18.45 -4.70 20.05
CA LYS A 568 17.54 -5.40 20.98
C LYS A 568 18.00 -6.84 21.29
N LEU A 569 18.55 -7.57 20.33
CA LEU A 569 19.19 -8.86 20.58
C LEU A 569 20.44 -8.73 21.45
N LYS A 570 21.29 -7.70 21.24
CA LYS A 570 22.41 -7.39 22.13
C LYS A 570 21.94 -7.09 23.57
N SER A 571 20.80 -6.41 23.76
CA SER A 571 20.25 -6.13 25.11
C SER A 571 19.70 -7.33 25.88
N VAL A 572 19.62 -8.52 25.27
CA VAL A 572 19.25 -9.80 25.93
C VAL A 572 20.37 -10.85 25.82
N ASN A 573 21.63 -10.41 25.70
CA ASN A 573 22.81 -11.27 25.61
C ASN A 573 22.72 -12.36 24.52
N ALA A 574 22.10 -12.05 23.37
CA ALA A 574 21.99 -13.00 22.27
C ALA A 574 23.38 -13.38 21.72
N ASN A 575 23.62 -14.68 21.52
CA ASN A 575 24.80 -15.13 20.79
C ASN A 575 24.62 -14.87 19.30
N PHE A 576 25.68 -14.45 18.60
CA PHE A 576 25.66 -14.22 17.16
C PHE A 576 26.58 -15.18 16.41
N VAL A 577 26.28 -15.46 15.15
CA VAL A 577 27.17 -16.17 14.20
C VAL A 577 28.12 -15.19 13.49
N LEU A 578 27.72 -13.92 13.41
CA LEU A 578 28.51 -12.77 12.96
C LEU A 578 28.16 -11.58 13.87
N ASP A 579 29.16 -10.92 14.46
CA ASP A 579 28.98 -9.92 15.55
C ASP A 579 28.13 -8.69 15.18
N ASN A 580 27.86 -8.50 13.90
CA ASN A 580 27.10 -7.40 13.32
C ASN A 580 26.17 -7.91 12.21
N TYR A 581 25.06 -7.20 11.99
CA TYR A 581 24.21 -7.45 10.83
C TYR A 581 24.91 -7.04 9.52
N PHE A 582 24.55 -7.68 8.41
CA PHE A 582 25.07 -7.32 7.09
C PHE A 582 24.18 -6.25 6.44
N PRO A 583 24.68 -5.04 6.14
CA PRO A 583 23.90 -3.97 5.51
C PRO A 583 23.85 -4.15 3.98
N GLY A 584 22.88 -4.94 3.52
CA GLY A 584 22.51 -5.06 2.11
C GLY A 584 21.80 -3.80 1.62
N ASP A 585 22.08 -3.42 0.38
CA ASP A 585 21.61 -2.18 -0.25
C ASP A 585 20.91 -2.45 -1.59
N ALA A 586 19.63 -2.08 -1.66
CA ALA A 586 18.78 -2.26 -2.83
C ALA A 586 18.99 -1.20 -3.92
N VAL A 587 19.82 -0.17 -3.69
CA VAL A 587 20.14 0.86 -4.70
C VAL A 587 20.95 0.28 -5.87
N ASP A 588 21.95 -0.55 -5.59
CA ASP A 588 22.82 -1.16 -6.61
C ASP A 588 22.18 -2.42 -7.25
N GLU A 589 21.32 -3.14 -6.52
CA GLU A 589 20.72 -4.42 -6.95
C GLU A 589 19.44 -4.70 -6.14
N SER A 590 18.27 -4.86 -6.79
CA SER A 590 16.98 -5.07 -6.08
C SER A 590 16.15 -6.23 -6.66
N PRO A 591 15.88 -7.30 -5.88
CA PRO A 591 16.47 -7.62 -4.58
C PRO A 591 18.00 -7.83 -4.64
N PRO A 592 18.75 -7.56 -3.56
CA PRO A 592 20.21 -7.63 -3.54
C PRO A 592 20.75 -9.07 -3.46
N TRP A 593 20.57 -9.84 -4.54
CA TRP A 593 20.94 -11.26 -4.67
C TRP A 593 22.43 -11.54 -4.51
N THR A 594 23.28 -10.72 -5.11
CA THR A 594 24.74 -10.86 -5.07
C THR A 594 25.25 -10.62 -3.66
N GLN A 595 24.69 -9.63 -2.97
CA GLN A 595 25.02 -9.30 -1.60
C GLN A 595 24.50 -10.38 -0.62
N LEU A 596 23.30 -10.92 -0.83
CA LEU A 596 22.76 -12.04 -0.06
C LEU A 596 23.66 -13.28 -0.16
N ARG A 597 24.18 -13.57 -1.37
CA ARG A 597 25.14 -14.67 -1.58
C ARG A 597 26.44 -14.43 -0.82
N GLN A 598 27.06 -13.26 -0.95
CA GLN A 598 28.29 -12.92 -0.23
C GLN A 598 28.15 -13.10 1.29
N TRP A 599 27.03 -12.65 1.87
CA TRP A 599 26.74 -12.84 3.30
C TRP A 599 26.56 -14.31 3.69
N TRP A 600 25.89 -15.10 2.85
CA TRP A 600 25.74 -16.54 3.08
C TRP A 600 27.08 -17.29 3.01
N ASP A 601 27.93 -16.96 2.04
CA ASP A 601 29.26 -17.57 1.89
C ASP A 601 30.17 -17.25 3.11
N MET A 602 30.02 -16.06 3.71
CA MET A 602 30.65 -15.72 5.01
C MET A 602 30.09 -16.55 6.18
N LEU A 603 28.77 -16.77 6.24
CA LEU A 603 28.14 -17.58 7.28
C LEU A 603 28.58 -19.05 7.24
N GLN A 604 28.70 -19.64 6.05
CA GLN A 604 29.16 -21.02 5.89
C GLN A 604 30.54 -21.25 6.52
N GLN A 605 31.47 -20.30 6.35
CA GLN A 605 32.83 -20.38 6.89
C GLN A 605 32.92 -20.31 8.41
N GLN A 606 31.92 -19.73 9.09
CA GLN A 606 31.84 -19.69 10.55
C GLN A 606 31.04 -20.86 11.12
N LEU A 607 29.93 -21.26 10.48
CA LEU A 607 29.12 -22.39 10.93
C LEU A 607 29.85 -23.74 10.86
N THR A 608 30.83 -23.88 9.95
CA THR A 608 31.64 -25.09 9.78
C THR A 608 32.75 -25.27 10.83
N LYS A 609 33.17 -24.21 11.53
CA LYS A 609 34.24 -24.27 12.54
C LYS A 609 33.72 -24.73 13.90
N ARG A 610 33.53 -26.05 14.06
CA ARG A 610 33.17 -26.65 15.36
C ARG A 610 34.33 -26.63 16.36
N GLY A 611 34.45 -25.51 17.09
CA GLY A 611 34.93 -25.46 18.48
C GLY A 611 36.40 -25.77 18.76
N THR A 612 37.29 -24.79 18.52
CA THR A 612 38.59 -24.70 19.21
C THR A 612 38.92 -23.25 19.57
N SER A 613 39.20 -23.01 20.86
CA SER A 613 39.61 -21.73 21.48
C SER A 613 38.66 -20.53 21.36
N ASP A 614 38.64 -19.69 22.40
CA ASP A 614 37.96 -18.39 22.36
C ASP A 614 38.57 -17.49 21.29
N PRO A 615 37.77 -16.95 20.34
CA PRO A 615 38.22 -15.84 19.53
C PRO A 615 38.35 -14.61 20.45
N LYS A 616 39.58 -14.24 20.81
CA LYS A 616 39.86 -12.93 21.45
C LYS A 616 39.11 -11.85 20.67
N PRO A 617 38.35 -10.96 21.33
CA PRO A 617 37.41 -10.07 20.65
C PRO A 617 38.16 -9.15 19.69
N SER A 618 38.07 -9.44 18.39
CA SER A 618 38.60 -8.59 17.34
C SER A 618 37.65 -7.41 17.15
N SER A 619 37.79 -6.43 18.03
CA SER A 619 36.90 -5.26 18.19
C SER A 619 36.96 -4.28 17.02
N LYS A 620 36.47 -4.72 15.86
CA LYS A 620 36.29 -3.90 14.65
C LYS A 620 34.93 -4.18 14.03
N GLU A 621 33.93 -3.45 14.52
CA GLU A 621 32.72 -3.19 13.74
C GLU A 621 33.13 -2.61 12.38
N HIS A 622 32.86 -3.34 11.29
CA HIS A 622 33.07 -2.85 9.93
C HIS A 622 31.98 -1.86 9.54
N VAL A 623 32.05 -0.67 10.14
CA VAL A 623 31.29 0.50 9.73
C VAL A 623 31.62 0.80 8.27
N LYS A 624 30.62 0.73 7.38
CA LYS A 624 30.74 1.19 5.99
C LYS A 624 30.94 2.71 6.00
N LEU A 625 32.20 3.13 6.05
CA LEU A 625 32.61 4.52 5.89
C LEU A 625 32.40 4.97 4.45
N VAL A 626 32.25 6.28 4.25
CA VAL A 626 32.26 6.89 2.93
C VAL A 626 33.63 6.66 2.27
N ASP A 627 33.62 6.35 0.97
CA ASP A 627 34.82 6.35 0.12
C ASP A 627 34.88 7.70 -0.66
N PRO A 628 35.83 8.60 -0.34
CA PRO A 628 35.99 9.86 -1.06
C PRO A 628 36.41 9.67 -2.52
N LEU A 629 37.20 8.64 -2.85
CA LEU A 629 37.65 8.37 -4.22
C LEU A 629 36.49 7.94 -5.11
N LYS A 630 35.54 7.14 -4.59
CA LYS A 630 34.29 6.82 -5.30
C LYS A 630 33.47 8.09 -5.58
N LEU A 631 33.34 8.99 -4.61
CA LEU A 631 32.61 10.27 -4.80
C LEU A 631 33.30 11.20 -5.80
N GLU A 632 34.62 11.34 -5.72
CA GLU A 632 35.44 12.13 -6.62
C GLU A 632 35.24 11.70 -8.09
N ARG A 633 35.24 10.39 -8.34
CA ARG A 633 35.00 9.78 -9.67
C ARG A 633 33.55 9.91 -10.15
N ILE A 634 32.57 10.04 -9.26
CA ILE A 634 31.16 10.23 -9.64
C ILE A 634 30.87 11.67 -10.05
N PHE A 635 31.57 12.66 -9.47
CA PHE A 635 31.37 14.08 -9.76
C PHE A 635 32.66 14.75 -10.27
N PRO A 636 33.14 14.41 -11.48
CA PRO A 636 34.34 15.00 -12.06
C PRO A 636 34.13 16.44 -12.57
N VAL A 637 32.89 16.77 -12.98
CA VAL A 637 32.57 18.06 -13.60
C VAL A 637 32.51 19.15 -12.53
N HIS A 638 33.08 20.30 -12.86
CA HIS A 638 32.96 21.54 -12.12
C HIS A 638 32.12 22.52 -12.91
N ALA A 639 31.16 23.16 -12.24
CA ALA A 639 30.33 24.21 -12.80
C ALA A 639 30.41 25.49 -11.96
N LYS A 640 30.06 26.63 -12.55
CA LYS A 640 30.01 27.95 -11.91
C LYS A 640 28.85 28.75 -12.49
N VAL A 641 28.11 29.51 -11.67
CA VAL A 641 27.09 30.42 -12.22
C VAL A 641 27.76 31.64 -12.86
N THR A 642 27.46 31.87 -14.13
CA THR A 642 27.92 33.04 -14.90
C THR A 642 26.78 33.99 -15.27
N GLY A 643 25.54 33.51 -15.29
CA GLY A 643 24.34 34.33 -15.45
C GLY A 643 23.19 33.86 -14.55
N LEU A 644 22.40 34.80 -14.01
CA LEU A 644 21.24 34.52 -13.19
C LEU A 644 20.15 35.56 -13.47
N ASP A 645 18.95 35.09 -13.84
CA ASP A 645 17.75 35.91 -13.89
C ASP A 645 17.32 36.31 -12.47
N LEU A 646 17.30 37.62 -12.21
CA LEU A 646 16.85 38.24 -10.96
C LEU A 646 15.42 38.80 -11.05
N GLY A 647 14.70 38.49 -12.13
CA GLY A 647 13.31 38.87 -12.35
C GLY A 647 12.35 38.33 -11.28
N ARG A 648 11.10 38.79 -11.35
CA ARG A 648 10.02 38.37 -10.42
C ARG A 648 9.52 36.95 -10.69
N ASN A 649 10.01 36.31 -11.75
CA ASN A 649 9.68 34.96 -12.19
C ASN A 649 9.91 33.93 -11.07
N ARG A 650 9.03 32.91 -10.97
CA ARG A 650 9.27 31.74 -10.10
C ARG A 650 10.20 30.74 -10.79
N ILE A 651 10.18 30.67 -12.11
CA ILE A 651 11.18 29.96 -12.91
C ILE A 651 12.27 30.96 -13.29
N ARG A 652 13.49 30.78 -12.75
CA ARG A 652 14.64 31.63 -13.10
C ARG A 652 15.54 30.92 -14.09
N LYS A 653 15.99 31.64 -15.12
CA LYS A 653 17.10 31.17 -15.95
C LYS A 653 18.42 31.29 -15.17
N VAL A 654 19.22 30.23 -15.19
CA VAL A 654 20.55 30.16 -14.59
C VAL A 654 21.53 29.65 -15.64
N THR A 655 22.50 30.47 -16.05
CA THR A 655 23.53 30.07 -17.00
C THR A 655 24.77 29.61 -16.23
N LEU A 656 25.21 28.39 -16.52
CA LEU A 656 26.38 27.76 -15.93
C LEU A 656 27.52 27.67 -16.94
N GLU A 657 28.73 27.96 -16.49
CA GLU A 657 29.98 27.59 -17.16
C GLU A 657 30.42 26.22 -16.63
N THR A 658 30.57 25.23 -17.52
CA THR A 658 31.02 23.86 -17.20
C THR A 658 32.35 23.53 -17.84
N ASN A 659 33.24 22.82 -17.12
CA ASN A 659 34.55 22.39 -17.64
C ASN A 659 34.49 21.17 -18.59
N HIS A 660 33.31 20.86 -19.13
CA HIS A 660 33.01 19.76 -20.05
C HIS A 660 31.86 20.18 -20.98
N SER A 661 31.87 19.70 -22.22
CA SER A 661 30.82 19.90 -23.23
C SER A 661 29.52 19.14 -22.89
N HIS A 662 28.38 19.68 -23.33
CA HIS A 662 27.08 18.99 -23.32
C HIS A 662 26.57 18.84 -24.77
N GLU A 663 26.90 17.70 -25.39
CA GLU A 663 26.81 17.51 -26.84
C GLU A 663 25.44 16.99 -27.33
N LYS A 664 24.50 16.72 -26.42
CA LYS A 664 23.14 16.26 -26.75
C LYS A 664 22.06 17.18 -26.14
N PRO A 665 20.94 17.41 -26.84
CA PRO A 665 19.81 18.15 -26.29
C PRO A 665 19.17 17.40 -25.12
N MET A 666 18.56 18.15 -24.19
CA MET A 666 17.84 17.66 -23.02
C MET A 666 18.68 16.84 -22.02
N GLN A 667 20.02 16.88 -22.09
CA GLN A 667 20.87 16.21 -21.09
C GLN A 667 20.60 16.71 -19.67
N GLU A 668 20.72 15.81 -18.70
CA GLU A 668 20.55 16.16 -17.28
C GLU A 668 21.88 16.38 -16.57
N LEU A 669 21.85 17.29 -15.59
CA LEU A 669 22.97 17.65 -14.74
C LEU A 669 22.61 17.40 -13.28
N LEU A 670 23.32 16.49 -12.62
CA LEU A 670 23.31 16.37 -11.16
C LEU A 670 24.20 17.47 -10.57
N ILE A 671 23.67 18.22 -9.61
CA ILE A 671 24.36 19.31 -8.90
C ILE A 671 24.50 18.97 -7.42
N LEU A 672 25.73 19.03 -6.90
CA LEU A 672 26.04 19.14 -5.48
C LEU A 672 26.25 20.62 -5.13
N VAL A 673 25.79 21.06 -3.97
CA VAL A 673 25.79 22.48 -3.59
C VAL A 673 26.85 22.72 -2.51
N PRO A 674 27.89 23.53 -2.75
CA PRO A 674 29.00 23.67 -1.82
C PRO A 674 28.51 24.30 -0.52
N ASN A 675 28.91 23.73 0.62
CA ASN A 675 28.72 24.37 1.91
C ASN A 675 29.43 25.73 1.93
N SER A 676 28.79 26.72 2.54
CA SER A 676 29.38 28.04 2.79
C SER A 676 30.76 27.90 3.44
N MET A 677 31.74 28.68 2.98
CA MET A 677 33.11 28.64 3.52
C MET A 677 33.15 28.84 5.04
N GLU A 678 32.23 29.64 5.61
CA GLU A 678 32.09 29.82 7.05
C GLU A 678 31.78 28.50 7.79
N LYS A 679 30.72 27.78 7.42
CA LYS A 679 30.38 26.46 8.02
C LYS A 679 31.54 25.47 7.90
N VAL A 680 32.18 25.38 6.72
CA VAL A 680 33.34 24.49 6.50
C VAL A 680 34.50 24.87 7.41
N ASN A 681 34.83 26.16 7.50
CA ASN A 681 35.89 26.66 8.38
C ASN A 681 35.57 26.45 9.87
N ARG A 682 34.30 26.61 10.29
CA ARG A 682 33.81 26.37 11.65
C ARG A 682 33.96 24.90 12.04
N VAL A 683 33.56 23.97 11.17
CA VAL A 683 33.72 22.52 11.39
C VAL A 683 35.20 22.12 11.42
N ILE A 684 36.02 22.61 10.49
CA ILE A 684 37.47 22.35 10.46
C ILE A 684 38.16 22.88 11.72
N LYS A 685 37.80 24.08 12.19
CA LYS A 685 38.33 24.67 13.42
C LYS A 685 37.89 23.86 14.65
N ALA A 686 36.61 23.48 14.75
CA ALA A 686 36.11 22.68 15.85
C ALA A 686 36.75 21.28 15.92
N LEU A 687 37.07 20.69 14.77
CA LEU A 687 37.69 19.38 14.66
C LEU A 687 39.23 19.40 14.59
N HIS A 688 39.88 20.56 14.76
CA HIS A 688 41.34 20.75 14.62
C HIS A 688 41.95 20.15 13.32
N LEU A 689 41.19 20.15 12.22
CA LEU A 689 41.61 19.55 10.95
C LEU A 689 42.56 20.47 10.17
N SER A 690 43.50 19.89 9.42
CA SER A 690 44.32 20.64 8.47
C SER A 690 43.61 20.75 7.12
N LYS A 691 43.28 21.99 6.71
CA LYS A 691 42.58 22.27 5.43
C LYS A 691 43.26 21.67 4.19
N LYS A 692 44.59 21.50 4.23
CA LYS A 692 45.41 21.01 3.10
C LYS A 692 45.76 19.52 3.17
N LYS A 693 45.34 18.80 4.23
CA LYS A 693 45.58 17.35 4.34
C LYS A 693 44.50 16.59 3.58
N VAL A 694 44.88 15.56 2.83
CA VAL A 694 43.96 14.60 2.19
C VAL A 694 43.16 13.81 3.24
N VAL A 695 41.92 13.42 2.91
CA VAL A 695 41.04 12.72 3.86
C VAL A 695 41.54 11.30 4.16
N ASN A 696 41.84 10.50 3.14
CA ASN A 696 42.55 9.22 3.24
C ASN A 696 43.76 9.21 2.28
N LYS A 697 44.47 8.08 2.15
CA LYS A 697 45.64 7.97 1.24
C LYS A 697 45.26 7.76 -0.22
N ASP A 698 44.00 7.45 -0.48
CA ASP A 698 43.51 6.89 -1.74
C ASP A 698 42.80 7.93 -2.62
N THR A 699 42.55 9.13 -2.08
CA THR A 699 41.97 10.31 -2.75
C THR A 699 42.96 11.48 -2.76
N ILE A 700 42.77 12.41 -3.70
CA ILE A 700 43.42 13.73 -3.64
C ILE A 700 42.56 14.77 -2.89
N LEU A 701 41.30 14.47 -2.56
CA LEU A 701 40.41 15.38 -1.84
C LEU A 701 40.95 15.72 -0.45
N THR A 702 41.13 17.01 -0.20
CA THR A 702 41.42 17.53 1.14
C THR A 702 40.20 17.48 2.05
N TYR A 703 40.40 17.56 3.38
CA TYR A 703 39.30 17.78 4.33
C TYR A 703 38.45 19.00 3.98
N PHE A 704 39.05 20.05 3.41
CA PHE A 704 38.33 21.25 3.00
C PHE A 704 37.40 20.97 1.81
N GLU A 705 37.88 20.30 0.76
CA GLU A 705 37.06 19.98 -0.42
C GLU A 705 35.99 18.93 -0.11
N PHE A 706 36.32 17.91 0.68
CA PHE A 706 35.35 16.90 1.12
C PHE A 706 34.21 17.52 1.94
N LEU A 707 34.53 18.34 2.95
CA LEU A 707 33.53 19.03 3.78
C LEU A 707 32.79 20.14 3.02
N ARG A 708 33.38 20.72 1.97
CA ARG A 708 32.71 21.72 1.11
C ARG A 708 31.73 21.07 0.14
N ASP A 709 32.21 20.13 -0.68
CA ASP A 709 31.49 19.67 -1.89
C ASP A 709 30.59 18.45 -1.65
N PHE A 710 30.96 17.57 -0.71
CA PHE A 710 30.34 16.25 -0.59
C PHE A 710 29.57 16.04 0.71
N VAL A 711 30.00 16.62 1.83
CA VAL A 711 29.34 16.41 3.14
C VAL A 711 28.13 17.33 3.33
N ASP A 712 27.11 16.83 4.01
CA ASP A 712 25.96 17.59 4.49
C ASP A 712 26.20 18.07 5.93
N LEU A 713 26.63 19.33 6.10
CA LEU A 713 26.96 19.90 7.42
C LEU A 713 25.73 20.36 8.23
N ASP A 714 24.57 20.46 7.58
CA ASP A 714 23.30 20.83 8.21
C ASP A 714 22.49 19.60 8.66
N ALA A 715 22.85 18.40 8.19
CA ALA A 715 22.33 17.14 8.71
C ALA A 715 23.10 16.68 9.97
N PRO A 716 22.50 15.84 10.84
CA PRO A 716 23.24 15.13 11.91
C PRO A 716 24.19 14.05 11.36
N PHE A 717 25.09 13.53 12.20
CA PHE A 717 26.01 12.44 11.86
C PHE A 717 25.29 11.19 11.32
N ALA A 718 25.97 10.41 10.47
CA ALA A 718 25.49 9.11 9.98
C ALA A 718 25.72 7.98 11.00
N ASN A 719 26.82 8.04 11.74
CA ASN A 719 27.12 7.16 12.87
C ASN A 719 28.08 7.88 13.83
N LEU A 720 28.27 7.32 15.03
CA LEU A 720 29.18 7.84 16.05
C LEU A 720 30.32 6.87 16.39
N ALA A 721 30.75 6.05 15.44
CA ALA A 721 31.81 5.05 15.67
C ALA A 721 33.13 5.67 16.14
N TRP A 722 33.37 6.94 15.79
CA TRP A 722 34.55 7.72 16.18
C TRP A 722 34.52 8.26 17.61
N THR A 723 33.40 8.16 18.34
CA THR A 723 33.27 8.74 19.70
C THR A 723 33.54 7.77 20.84
N LYS A 724 33.74 6.47 20.56
CA LYS A 724 33.75 5.39 21.56
C LYS A 724 34.70 5.63 22.74
N ASP A 725 35.93 6.08 22.47
CA ASP A 725 36.94 6.32 23.51
C ASP A 725 36.95 7.76 24.05
N LEU A 726 36.03 8.62 23.62
CA LEU A 726 36.08 10.06 23.91
C LEU A 726 35.47 10.46 25.26
N GLY A 727 34.67 9.60 25.89
CA GLY A 727 34.03 9.91 27.18
C GLY A 727 33.02 11.06 27.11
N LEU A 728 32.22 11.10 26.04
CA LEU A 728 31.07 12.00 25.90
C LEU A 728 29.85 11.39 26.61
N SER A 729 28.92 12.21 27.11
CA SER A 729 27.70 11.68 27.74
C SER A 729 26.67 11.19 26.71
N ASP A 730 25.82 10.25 27.12
CA ASP A 730 24.80 9.66 26.25
C ASP A 730 23.80 10.69 25.71
N GLU A 731 23.51 11.75 26.46
CA GLU A 731 22.65 12.87 26.04
C GLU A 731 23.25 13.60 24.85
N PHE A 732 24.57 13.85 24.90
CA PHE A 732 25.29 14.53 23.84
C PHE A 732 25.47 13.61 22.61
N LEU A 733 25.70 12.31 22.82
CA LEU A 733 25.71 11.33 21.73
C LEU A 733 24.33 11.23 21.04
N LYS A 734 23.23 11.20 21.80
CA LYS A 734 21.86 11.27 21.25
C LYS A 734 21.64 12.58 20.48
N GLU A 735 22.15 13.71 21.00
CA GLU A 735 22.05 15.01 20.32
C GLU A 735 22.79 15.03 18.97
N MET A 736 23.97 14.41 18.87
CA MET A 736 24.78 14.31 17.65
C MET A 736 24.13 13.50 16.52
N LEU A 737 23.17 12.63 16.83
CA LEU A 737 22.37 11.89 15.86
C LEU A 737 21.13 12.65 15.37
N VAL A 738 20.76 13.77 16.01
CA VAL A 738 19.53 14.53 15.73
C VAL A 738 19.78 15.95 15.24
N LYS A 739 20.79 16.66 15.76
CA LYS A 739 21.10 18.05 15.41
C LYS A 739 22.22 18.20 14.36
N PRO A 740 22.26 19.31 13.59
CA PRO A 740 23.30 19.56 12.60
C PRO A 740 24.73 19.28 13.07
N VAL A 741 25.56 18.68 12.20
CA VAL A 741 26.99 18.47 12.45
C VAL A 741 27.66 19.77 12.89
N VAL A 742 27.40 20.89 12.19
CA VAL A 742 28.02 22.20 12.48
C VAL A 742 27.77 22.69 13.92
N ASP A 743 26.60 22.43 14.51
CA ASP A 743 26.22 22.89 15.86
C ASP A 743 26.59 21.92 16.98
N THR A 744 26.89 20.67 16.64
CA THR A 744 27.30 19.64 17.60
C THR A 744 28.82 19.58 17.71
N VAL A 745 29.57 19.61 16.59
CA VAL A 745 31.05 19.66 16.66
C VAL A 745 31.57 20.91 17.36
N SER A 746 30.86 22.03 17.23
CA SER A 746 31.21 23.31 17.88
C SER A 746 31.18 23.25 19.42
N ARG A 747 30.64 22.19 20.02
CA ARG A 747 30.52 22.00 21.47
C ARG A 747 31.30 20.78 22.00
N LEU A 748 32.15 20.16 21.16
CA LEU A 748 33.00 19.06 21.60
C LEU A 748 33.99 19.52 22.69
N PRO A 749 34.13 18.81 23.82
CA PRO A 749 35.14 19.12 24.83
C PRO A 749 36.55 19.05 24.26
N HIS A 750 37.44 19.96 24.68
CA HIS A 750 38.86 19.93 24.26
C HIS A 750 39.58 18.61 24.60
N SER A 751 39.12 17.89 25.64
CA SER A 751 39.60 16.55 26.02
C SER A 751 39.16 15.43 25.06
N ALA A 752 38.07 15.63 24.31
CA ALA A 752 37.64 14.75 23.22
C ALA A 752 38.35 15.12 21.92
N ILE A 753 38.43 16.42 21.59
CA ILE A 753 39.11 16.94 20.38
C ILE A 753 40.57 16.48 20.29
N LYS A 754 41.29 16.38 21.42
CA LYS A 754 42.68 15.87 21.46
C LYS A 754 42.84 14.36 21.22
N ARG A 755 41.77 13.57 21.26
CA ARG A 755 41.81 12.08 21.22
C ARG A 755 41.03 11.47 20.06
N MET A 756 40.24 12.24 19.33
CA MET A 756 39.41 11.75 18.22
C MET A 756 40.20 11.49 16.94
N ASP A 757 39.78 10.48 16.19
CA ASP A 757 40.18 10.33 14.80
C ASP A 757 39.35 11.29 13.92
N GLY A 758 39.97 12.39 13.49
CA GLY A 758 39.37 13.37 12.60
C GLY A 758 39.09 12.87 11.18
N GLN A 759 39.77 11.80 10.71
CA GLN A 759 39.42 11.11 9.47
C GLN A 759 38.10 10.36 9.65
N LEU A 760 38.03 9.51 10.66
CA LEU A 760 36.84 8.71 10.98
C LEU A 760 35.63 9.62 11.26
N ALA A 761 35.81 10.70 12.01
CA ALA A 761 34.76 11.69 12.29
C ALA A 761 34.17 12.30 11.01
N CYS A 762 35.00 12.63 10.01
CA CYS A 762 34.51 13.16 8.72
C CYS A 762 33.80 12.08 7.89
N LEU A 763 34.36 10.86 7.83
CA LEU A 763 33.78 9.75 7.06
C LEU A 763 32.51 9.16 7.70
N SER A 764 32.21 9.52 8.95
CA SER A 764 30.95 9.27 9.67
C SER A 764 29.88 10.37 9.49
N MET A 765 30.14 11.42 8.71
CA MET A 765 29.14 12.44 8.36
C MET A 765 28.26 11.99 7.18
N LYS A 766 27.09 12.61 7.00
CA LYS A 766 26.21 12.31 5.86
C LYS A 766 26.70 13.00 4.60
N ILE A 767 26.51 12.36 3.46
CA ILE A 767 26.81 12.92 2.13
C ILE A 767 25.58 13.64 1.59
N GLN A 768 25.81 14.75 0.90
CA GLN A 768 24.74 15.54 0.29
C GLN A 768 23.97 14.72 -0.75
N ARG A 769 22.65 14.95 -0.81
CA ARG A 769 21.84 14.49 -1.93
C ARG A 769 21.99 15.48 -3.09
N PRO A 770 22.46 15.06 -4.28
CA PRO A 770 22.49 15.91 -5.45
C PRO A 770 21.06 16.24 -5.93
N LYS A 771 20.88 17.37 -6.61
CA LYS A 771 19.65 17.69 -7.34
C LYS A 771 19.86 17.53 -8.85
N VAL A 772 18.88 16.97 -9.54
CA VAL A 772 18.87 16.82 -10.99
C VAL A 772 18.20 18.05 -11.62
N TYR A 773 18.78 18.57 -12.71
CA TYR A 773 18.15 19.56 -13.58
C TYR A 773 18.41 19.21 -15.04
N THR A 774 17.39 19.32 -15.89
CA THR A 774 17.58 19.27 -17.35
C THR A 774 18.28 20.54 -17.82
N ILE A 775 19.29 20.38 -18.67
CA ILE A 775 19.89 21.49 -19.43
C ILE A 775 18.87 21.97 -20.47
N ALA A 776 18.57 23.26 -20.43
CA ALA A 776 17.58 23.96 -21.25
C ALA A 776 18.19 24.62 -22.50
N SER A 777 19.53 24.69 -22.59
CA SER A 777 20.26 25.06 -23.80
C SER A 777 20.53 23.85 -24.71
N PHE A 778 20.92 24.13 -25.95
CA PHE A 778 21.75 23.24 -26.75
C PHE A 778 22.96 24.05 -27.27
N ASP A 779 24.18 23.58 -27.00
CA ASP A 779 25.42 24.26 -27.37
C ASP A 779 25.82 23.92 -28.82
N ASP A 780 25.74 24.92 -29.70
CA ASP A 780 26.18 24.85 -31.10
C ASP A 780 27.63 25.37 -31.29
N THR A 781 28.36 25.63 -30.20
CA THR A 781 29.71 26.17 -30.34
C THR A 781 30.69 25.08 -30.80
N THR A 782 31.04 25.12 -32.09
CA THR A 782 32.34 24.66 -32.59
C THR A 782 33.45 25.62 -32.12
N SER A 783 33.46 25.95 -30.83
CA SER A 783 34.42 26.85 -30.21
C SER A 783 35.80 26.21 -30.17
N ILE A 784 36.82 27.05 -30.16
CA ILE A 784 38.22 26.62 -30.24
C ILE A 784 38.69 26.01 -28.90
N ASP A 785 38.01 26.35 -27.79
CA ASP A 785 38.21 25.77 -26.45
C ASP A 785 37.16 24.70 -26.12
N LYS A 786 37.47 23.43 -26.39
CA LYS A 786 36.66 22.27 -25.97
C LYS A 786 36.51 22.09 -24.45
N ASN A 787 37.17 22.93 -23.67
CA ASN A 787 37.28 22.82 -22.21
C ASN A 787 36.20 23.61 -21.46
N HIS A 788 35.45 24.51 -22.10
CA HIS A 788 34.43 25.35 -21.46
C HIS A 788 33.15 25.39 -22.31
N SER A 789 31.99 25.09 -21.70
CA SER A 789 30.66 25.11 -22.34
C SER A 789 29.65 25.86 -21.47
N LEU A 790 28.60 26.42 -22.09
CA LEU A 790 27.59 27.24 -21.42
C LEU A 790 26.22 26.54 -21.37
N ALA A 791 25.86 26.02 -20.19
CA ALA A 791 24.60 25.32 -19.96
C ALA A 791 23.56 26.23 -19.28
N ASP A 792 22.46 26.53 -19.97
CA ASP A 792 21.28 27.17 -19.35
C ASP A 792 20.46 26.13 -18.57
N LEU A 793 20.00 26.49 -17.37
CA LEU A 793 18.97 25.78 -16.60
C LEU A 793 17.76 26.68 -16.39
N LEU A 794 16.55 26.09 -16.32
CA LEU A 794 15.33 26.78 -15.91
C LEU A 794 14.90 26.27 -14.52
N VAL A 795 15.32 26.98 -13.49
CA VAL A 795 15.24 26.55 -12.09
C VAL A 795 13.97 27.10 -11.44
N GLY A 796 13.07 26.21 -11.00
CA GLY A 796 11.95 26.59 -10.16
C GLY A 796 12.41 27.00 -8.75
N TRP A 797 12.06 28.22 -8.32
CA TRP A 797 12.34 28.71 -6.98
C TRP A 797 11.51 27.95 -5.93
N ILE A 798 12.19 27.42 -4.93
CA ILE A 798 11.62 26.65 -3.81
C ILE A 798 12.20 27.27 -2.53
N PRO A 799 11.39 27.90 -1.66
CA PRO A 799 11.86 28.52 -0.42
C PRO A 799 12.68 27.54 0.45
N GLY A 800 13.86 27.96 0.90
CA GLY A 800 14.81 27.12 1.66
C GLY A 800 15.52 26.05 0.82
N GLY A 801 15.26 25.96 -0.48
CA GLY A 801 15.90 25.01 -1.38
C GLY A 801 17.39 25.31 -1.58
N ARG A 802 18.27 24.35 -1.24
CA ARG A 802 19.74 24.59 -1.23
C ARG A 802 20.30 25.21 -2.50
N PHE A 803 19.94 24.70 -3.68
CA PHE A 803 20.37 25.31 -4.94
C PHE A 803 19.46 26.49 -5.32
N SER A 804 18.17 26.18 -5.52
CA SER A 804 17.15 27.06 -6.11
C SER A 804 16.85 28.34 -5.34
N ASP A 805 17.25 28.44 -4.07
CA ASP A 805 17.05 29.60 -3.22
C ASP A 805 18.34 29.97 -2.47
N VAL A 806 18.81 29.09 -1.56
CA VAL A 806 19.91 29.42 -0.62
C VAL A 806 21.22 29.75 -1.34
N TYR A 807 21.64 28.93 -2.31
CA TYR A 807 22.88 29.15 -3.05
C TYR A 807 22.74 30.32 -4.04
N LEU A 808 21.72 30.31 -4.91
CA LEU A 808 21.54 31.33 -5.95
C LEU A 808 21.34 32.75 -5.39
N ASN A 809 20.63 32.90 -4.26
CA ASN A 809 20.43 34.19 -3.59
C ASN A 809 21.56 34.57 -2.60
N SER A 810 22.65 33.79 -2.52
CA SER A 810 23.81 34.09 -1.67
C SER A 810 25.02 34.58 -2.45
N GLN A 811 25.97 35.19 -1.75
CA GLN A 811 27.30 35.55 -2.27
C GLN A 811 28.13 34.32 -2.75
N LEU A 812 27.65 33.09 -2.52
CA LEU A 812 28.34 31.86 -2.94
C LEU A 812 28.08 31.48 -4.40
N ASN A 813 27.11 32.11 -5.08
CA ASN A 813 26.73 31.77 -6.45
C ASN A 813 27.89 31.91 -7.48
N HIS A 814 28.91 32.72 -7.19
CA HIS A 814 30.13 32.83 -8.00
C HIS A 814 31.20 31.76 -7.72
N HIS A 815 31.04 30.90 -6.71
CA HIS A 815 31.95 29.79 -6.45
C HIS A 815 31.68 28.59 -7.36
N THR A 816 32.74 27.86 -7.70
CA THR A 816 32.64 26.57 -8.39
C THR A 816 31.98 25.52 -7.49
N PHE A 817 31.22 24.61 -8.12
CA PHE A 817 30.54 23.50 -7.48
C PHE A 817 30.67 22.21 -8.30
N ARG A 818 30.50 21.07 -7.62
CA ARG A 818 30.61 19.74 -8.23
C ARG A 818 29.32 19.33 -8.93
N CYS A 819 29.44 18.74 -10.11
CA CYS A 819 28.32 18.22 -10.87
C CYS A 819 28.68 16.97 -11.69
N ARG A 820 27.65 16.37 -12.29
CA ARG A 820 27.78 15.18 -13.16
C ARG A 820 26.74 15.28 -14.28
N LEU A 821 27.20 15.26 -15.53
CA LEU A 821 26.33 15.03 -16.69
C LEU A 821 25.83 13.58 -16.69
N LEU A 822 24.54 13.38 -16.92
CA LEU A 822 23.97 12.05 -17.16
C LEU A 822 23.88 11.74 -18.67
N PRO A 823 23.93 10.44 -19.03
CA PRO A 823 23.37 10.01 -20.31
C PRO A 823 21.85 10.24 -20.29
N LEU A 824 21.30 10.63 -21.43
CA LEU A 824 19.84 10.64 -21.63
C LEU A 824 19.29 9.20 -21.56
N PRO A 825 18.04 9.01 -21.09
CA PRO A 825 17.30 7.78 -21.36
C PRO A 825 17.23 7.52 -22.88
N GLU A 826 17.45 6.29 -23.29
CA GLU A 826 17.63 5.92 -24.71
C GLU A 826 16.46 6.40 -25.59
N LYS A 827 15.22 6.28 -25.09
CA LYS A 827 14.00 6.73 -25.79
C LYS A 827 13.91 8.25 -25.91
N VAL A 828 14.36 9.01 -24.90
CA VAL A 828 14.43 10.48 -24.97
C VAL A 828 15.44 10.90 -26.04
N GLN A 829 16.59 10.23 -26.12
CA GLN A 829 17.58 10.47 -27.18
C GLN A 829 17.02 10.12 -28.58
N GLN A 830 16.40 8.96 -28.75
CA GLN A 830 15.76 8.53 -30.01
C GLN A 830 14.56 9.42 -30.43
N LEU A 831 13.91 10.08 -29.46
CA LEU A 831 12.88 11.10 -29.72
C LEU A 831 13.52 12.43 -30.15
N ALA A 832 14.61 12.84 -29.50
CA ALA A 832 15.32 14.07 -29.80
C ALA A 832 15.99 14.07 -31.19
N GLU A 833 16.58 12.94 -31.58
CA GLU A 833 17.38 12.80 -32.81
C GLU A 833 16.54 12.58 -34.09
N ASP A 834 15.30 12.09 -33.97
CA ASP A 834 14.42 11.77 -35.10
C ASP A 834 13.80 13.01 -35.75
N LYS A 835 14.25 13.33 -36.96
CA LYS A 835 13.89 14.54 -37.70
C LYS A 835 12.59 14.39 -38.52
N ASN A 836 12.08 13.17 -38.66
CA ASN A 836 11.11 12.80 -39.68
C ASN A 836 9.72 12.46 -39.09
N VAL A 837 9.66 12.07 -37.81
CA VAL A 837 8.39 11.81 -37.12
C VAL A 837 7.90 13.07 -36.38
N PRO A 838 6.61 13.46 -36.51
CA PRO A 838 6.04 14.58 -35.77
C PRO A 838 6.10 14.36 -34.25
N ILE A 839 6.19 15.45 -33.48
CA ILE A 839 6.30 15.37 -32.02
C ILE A 839 5.17 16.18 -31.36
N ILE A 840 4.65 15.68 -30.25
CA ILE A 840 3.76 16.39 -29.32
C ILE A 840 4.51 16.56 -27.99
N LEU A 841 4.70 17.81 -27.58
CA LEU A 841 5.38 18.17 -26.33
C LEU A 841 4.35 18.74 -25.35
N PHE A 842 4.34 18.20 -24.14
CA PHE A 842 3.58 18.74 -23.01
C PHE A 842 4.54 19.10 -21.88
N ALA A 843 4.38 20.29 -21.29
CA ALA A 843 5.16 20.72 -20.15
C ALA A 843 4.31 21.43 -19.08
N THR A 844 4.69 21.28 -17.81
CA THR A 844 4.26 22.19 -16.75
C THR A 844 5.44 22.81 -16.01
N GLY A 845 5.39 24.14 -15.82
CA GLY A 845 6.40 24.90 -15.10
C GLY A 845 7.80 24.75 -15.70
N SER A 846 8.79 24.42 -14.87
CA SER A 846 10.19 24.23 -15.29
C SER A 846 10.40 23.08 -16.27
N GLY A 847 9.42 22.19 -16.49
CA GLY A 847 9.47 21.16 -17.55
C GLY A 847 9.59 21.72 -18.97
N VAL A 848 9.38 23.02 -19.16
CA VAL A 848 9.71 23.71 -20.42
C VAL A 848 11.23 23.67 -20.74
N ALA A 849 12.10 23.32 -19.79
CA ALA A 849 13.54 23.12 -20.01
C ALA A 849 13.85 22.12 -21.13
N MET A 850 13.23 20.93 -21.07
CA MET A 850 13.38 19.90 -22.11
C MET A 850 12.90 20.42 -23.48
N ILE A 851 11.74 21.09 -23.50
CA ILE A 851 11.19 21.71 -24.71
C ILE A 851 12.19 22.72 -25.29
N ARG A 852 12.73 23.64 -24.48
CA ARG A 852 13.67 24.68 -24.91
C ARG A 852 14.92 24.08 -25.57
N SER A 853 15.55 23.09 -24.94
CA SER A 853 16.77 22.46 -25.45
C SER A 853 16.51 21.71 -26.78
N LEU A 854 15.42 20.95 -26.86
CA LEU A 854 15.00 20.28 -28.10
C LEU A 854 14.70 21.29 -29.21
N LEU A 855 14.03 22.41 -28.91
CA LEU A 855 13.74 23.45 -29.90
C LEU A 855 15.00 24.16 -30.39
N GLN A 856 15.98 24.46 -29.52
CA GLN A 856 17.28 25.00 -29.94
C GLN A 856 18.01 24.03 -30.88
N PHE A 857 18.04 22.73 -30.56
CA PHE A 857 18.59 21.70 -31.43
C PHE A 857 17.87 21.59 -32.78
N ARG A 858 16.54 21.74 -32.81
CA ARG A 858 15.74 21.73 -34.05
C ARG A 858 16.00 22.98 -34.91
N ILE A 859 16.17 24.15 -34.30
CA ILE A 859 16.61 25.38 -34.99
C ILE A 859 18.00 25.19 -35.60
N TYR A 860 18.94 24.64 -34.83
CA TYR A 860 20.30 24.31 -35.29
C TYR A 860 20.30 23.38 -36.51
N LEU A 861 19.61 22.24 -36.42
CA LEU A 861 19.48 21.29 -37.53
C LEU A 861 18.90 21.97 -38.78
N ARG A 862 17.86 22.79 -38.63
CA ARG A 862 17.24 23.52 -39.75
C ARG A 862 18.21 24.51 -40.39
N LYS A 863 18.97 25.28 -39.60
CA LYS A 863 20.03 26.18 -40.10
C LYS A 863 21.08 25.45 -40.94
N ARG A 864 21.51 24.24 -40.53
CA ARG A 864 22.48 23.44 -41.31
C ARG A 864 21.87 22.80 -42.56
N MET A 865 20.61 22.38 -42.53
CA MET A 865 19.94 21.79 -43.70
C MET A 865 19.64 22.82 -44.80
N SER A 866 19.39 24.09 -44.45
CA SER A 866 19.22 25.18 -45.44
C SER A 866 20.42 25.41 -46.37
N ALA A 867 21.58 24.79 -46.12
CA ALA A 867 22.71 24.82 -47.04
C ALA A 867 22.62 23.76 -48.16
N HIS A 868 21.97 22.61 -47.95
CA HIS A 868 21.96 21.47 -48.89
C HIS A 868 20.64 20.67 -48.83
N SER A 869 19.86 20.74 -49.90
CA SER A 869 18.62 19.99 -50.20
C SER A 869 17.37 20.30 -49.34
N CYS A 870 16.19 20.18 -49.96
CA CYS A 870 14.92 20.61 -49.39
C CYS A 870 14.13 19.43 -48.79
N GLY A 871 14.24 19.22 -47.48
CA GLY A 871 13.36 18.36 -46.70
C GLY A 871 12.64 19.15 -45.61
N GLN A 872 11.31 19.07 -45.53
CA GLN A 872 10.57 19.60 -44.39
C GLN A 872 10.78 18.70 -43.17
N ALA A 873 11.50 19.21 -42.16
CA ALA A 873 11.61 18.55 -40.86
C ALA A 873 10.24 18.50 -40.18
N ALA A 874 9.96 17.41 -39.45
CA ALA A 874 8.63 17.16 -38.92
C ALA A 874 8.20 18.15 -37.81
N ASN A 875 6.94 18.58 -37.88
CA ASN A 875 6.40 19.68 -37.08
C ASN A 875 6.11 19.30 -35.61
N ILE A 876 6.43 20.23 -34.72
CA ILE A 876 6.30 20.07 -33.27
C ILE A 876 5.03 20.76 -32.74
N SER A 877 4.25 20.01 -31.98
CA SER A 877 3.08 20.49 -31.23
C SER A 877 3.50 20.80 -29.80
N ILE A 878 3.03 21.89 -29.19
CA ILE A 878 3.45 22.33 -27.86
C ILE A 878 2.25 22.73 -27.00
N PHE A 879 2.15 22.15 -25.80
CA PHE A 879 1.14 22.46 -24.79
C PHE A 879 1.84 22.75 -23.45
N VAL A 880 1.82 23.99 -22.96
CA VAL A 880 2.52 24.40 -21.72
C VAL A 880 1.58 24.99 -20.68
N GLY A 881 1.63 24.47 -19.45
CA GLY A 881 0.95 25.00 -18.27
C GLY A 881 1.91 25.72 -17.32
N TYR A 882 1.62 26.97 -16.95
CA TYR A 882 2.52 27.79 -16.13
C TYR A 882 1.73 28.77 -15.24
N ARG A 883 2.40 29.56 -14.39
CA ARG A 883 1.76 30.63 -13.59
C ARG A 883 1.93 31.96 -14.32
N PRO A 884 0.99 32.93 -14.23
CA PRO A 884 1.10 34.22 -14.93
C PRO A 884 2.43 34.96 -14.69
N ILE A 885 3.03 34.77 -13.52
CA ILE A 885 4.34 35.35 -13.14
C ILE A 885 5.54 34.77 -13.93
N ASP A 886 5.37 33.65 -14.62
CA ASP A 886 6.42 32.97 -15.41
C ASP A 886 6.26 33.22 -16.93
N THR A 887 5.37 34.13 -17.36
CA THR A 887 4.98 34.30 -18.77
C THR A 887 6.17 34.61 -19.68
N GLU A 888 7.10 35.46 -19.24
CA GLU A 888 8.25 35.92 -20.02
C GLU A 888 9.21 34.78 -20.38
N VAL A 889 9.67 34.01 -19.37
CA VAL A 889 10.59 32.88 -19.57
C VAL A 889 9.95 31.72 -20.34
N ILE A 890 8.62 31.56 -20.26
CA ILE A 890 7.87 30.58 -21.08
C ILE A 890 7.84 31.04 -22.55
N LEU A 891 7.58 32.32 -22.82
CA LEU A 891 7.57 32.87 -24.19
C LEU A 891 8.96 32.80 -24.83
N ASP A 892 10.02 33.25 -24.15
CA ASP A 892 11.40 33.17 -24.65
C ASP A 892 11.83 31.72 -24.98
N SER A 893 11.27 30.74 -24.27
CA SER A 893 11.57 29.31 -24.49
C SER A 893 10.89 28.69 -25.73
N VAL A 894 9.94 29.38 -26.37
CA VAL A 894 9.21 28.85 -27.55
C VAL A 894 9.15 29.80 -28.76
N ALA A 895 9.17 31.11 -28.55
CA ALA A 895 8.90 32.12 -29.59
C ALA A 895 9.85 32.01 -30.80
N THR A 896 11.14 31.82 -30.55
CA THR A 896 12.14 31.66 -31.62
C THR A 896 11.85 30.46 -32.52
N ALA A 897 11.36 29.35 -31.97
CA ALA A 897 11.05 28.16 -32.77
C ALA A 897 9.73 28.28 -33.56
N ALA A 898 8.76 29.04 -33.03
CA ALA A 898 7.56 29.43 -33.78
C ALA A 898 7.94 30.32 -34.97
N ASN A 899 8.80 31.33 -34.77
CA ASN A 899 9.29 32.21 -35.84
C ASN A 899 10.09 31.46 -36.92
N PHE A 900 10.81 30.38 -36.56
CA PHE A 900 11.49 29.50 -37.52
C PHE A 900 10.56 28.47 -38.20
N GLY A 901 9.25 28.50 -37.92
CA GLY A 901 8.26 27.58 -38.53
C GLY A 901 8.49 26.11 -38.17
N ILE A 902 8.94 25.83 -36.94
CA ILE A 902 9.16 24.48 -36.41
C ILE A 902 7.95 23.99 -35.60
N VAL A 903 7.21 24.94 -35.02
CA VAL A 903 6.03 24.68 -34.18
C VAL A 903 4.77 24.89 -35.02
N ASP A 904 3.90 23.88 -35.09
CA ASP A 904 2.64 23.95 -35.87
C ASP A 904 1.37 24.04 -35.00
N MET A 905 1.46 23.71 -33.71
CA MET A 905 0.43 23.96 -32.70
C MET A 905 1.10 24.48 -31.44
N LEU A 906 0.64 25.63 -30.92
CA LEU A 906 1.20 26.25 -29.71
C LEU A 906 0.08 26.68 -28.77
N SER A 907 -0.03 25.98 -27.64
CA SER A 907 -1.00 26.27 -26.58
C SER A 907 -0.26 26.64 -25.30
N LEU A 908 -0.30 27.93 -24.94
CA LEU A 908 0.28 28.47 -23.70
C LEU A 908 -0.86 28.79 -22.73
N THR A 909 -0.96 28.04 -21.62
CA THR A 909 -2.03 28.17 -20.63
C THR A 909 -1.49 28.69 -19.29
N PRO A 910 -1.62 30.01 -19.01
CA PRO A 910 -1.35 30.54 -17.68
C PRO A 910 -2.43 30.12 -16.68
N SER A 911 -2.02 29.91 -15.43
CA SER A 911 -2.91 29.55 -14.31
C SER A 911 -3.93 30.67 -14.04
N ASN A 912 -5.20 30.29 -13.96
CA ASN A 912 -6.37 31.16 -13.93
C ASN A 912 -7.40 30.69 -12.88
N GLU A 913 -8.34 31.56 -12.52
CA GLU A 913 -9.36 31.30 -11.48
C GLU A 913 -10.39 30.24 -11.89
N GLU A 914 -10.73 30.18 -13.19
CA GLU A 914 -11.57 29.15 -13.81
C GLU A 914 -10.96 27.73 -13.77
N LYS A 915 -9.69 27.62 -13.33
CA LYS A 915 -8.90 26.39 -13.23
C LYS A 915 -8.65 25.65 -14.54
N VAL A 916 -8.80 26.29 -15.70
CA VAL A 916 -8.42 25.73 -17.00
C VAL A 916 -6.95 25.25 -16.96
N ARG A 917 -6.66 24.07 -17.51
CA ARG A 917 -5.32 23.47 -17.56
C ARG A 917 -4.82 23.29 -18.99
N ALA A 918 -3.50 23.21 -19.14
CA ALA A 918 -2.87 23.00 -20.45
C ALA A 918 -3.26 21.66 -21.07
N GLN A 919 -3.47 20.62 -20.25
CA GLN A 919 -3.86 19.30 -20.75
C GLN A 919 -5.28 19.25 -21.35
N ASP A 920 -6.18 20.13 -20.92
CA ASP A 920 -7.56 20.15 -21.44
C ASP A 920 -7.62 20.83 -22.83
N LYS A 921 -6.58 21.57 -23.24
CA LYS A 921 -6.52 22.33 -24.50
C LYS A 921 -6.49 21.46 -25.75
N VAL A 922 -6.18 20.16 -25.65
CA VAL A 922 -6.26 19.24 -26.80
C VAL A 922 -7.69 19.09 -27.33
N PHE A 923 -8.70 19.41 -26.51
CA PHE A 923 -10.11 19.48 -26.92
C PHE A 923 -10.54 20.83 -27.54
N ASN A 924 -9.62 21.78 -27.74
CA ASN A 924 -9.90 22.93 -28.59
C ASN A 924 -10.09 22.45 -30.04
N GLN A 925 -11.15 22.88 -30.72
CA GLN A 925 -11.45 22.52 -32.12
C GLN A 925 -10.27 22.77 -33.09
N GLU A 926 -9.45 23.79 -32.83
CA GLU A 926 -8.23 24.10 -33.59
C GLU A 926 -7.16 22.98 -33.55
N PHE A 927 -7.11 22.22 -32.45
CA PHE A 927 -6.07 21.24 -32.16
C PHE A 927 -6.56 19.79 -32.22
N THR A 928 -7.83 19.51 -31.89
CA THR A 928 -8.35 18.15 -31.70
C THR A 928 -8.06 17.23 -32.88
N ASP A 929 -8.55 17.55 -34.08
CA ASP A 929 -8.39 16.69 -35.26
C ASP A 929 -6.91 16.49 -35.64
N ARG A 930 -6.10 17.55 -35.47
CA ARG A 930 -4.66 17.54 -35.77
C ARG A 930 -3.88 16.67 -34.77
N VAL A 931 -4.27 16.64 -33.50
CA VAL A 931 -3.71 15.76 -32.47
C VAL A 931 -4.14 14.30 -32.74
N VAL A 932 -5.42 14.05 -33.06
CA VAL A 932 -5.91 12.71 -33.45
C VAL A 932 -5.12 12.16 -34.63
N VAL A 933 -4.95 12.95 -35.70
CA VAL A 933 -4.22 12.55 -36.90
C VAL A 933 -2.74 12.31 -36.62
N LYS A 934 -2.07 13.17 -35.83
CA LYS A 934 -0.67 12.93 -35.44
C LYS A 934 -0.50 11.61 -34.69
N ILE A 935 -1.37 11.30 -33.71
CA ILE A 935 -1.28 10.06 -32.93
C ILE A 935 -1.57 8.83 -33.79
N LYS A 936 -2.63 8.86 -34.61
CA LYS A 936 -2.96 7.75 -35.53
C LYS A 936 -1.86 7.49 -36.58
N ASN A 937 -1.06 8.50 -36.92
CA ASN A 937 0.09 8.39 -37.82
C ASN A 937 1.42 8.09 -37.08
N GLY A 938 1.39 7.72 -35.80
CA GLY A 938 2.58 7.30 -35.06
C GLY A 938 3.54 8.42 -34.63
N CYS A 939 3.02 9.60 -34.27
CA CYS A 939 3.85 10.68 -33.70
C CYS A 939 4.51 10.28 -32.38
N LYS A 940 5.60 10.96 -31.99
CA LYS A 940 6.21 10.81 -30.66
C LYS A 940 5.59 11.79 -29.67
N VAL A 941 5.46 11.41 -28.40
CA VAL A 941 4.96 12.27 -27.32
C VAL A 941 6.00 12.34 -26.21
N LEU A 942 6.28 13.55 -25.72
CA LEU A 942 7.08 13.79 -24.51
C LEU A 942 6.27 14.67 -23.55
N ALA A 943 5.94 14.13 -22.38
CA ALA A 943 5.12 14.79 -21.37
C ALA A 943 5.92 15.00 -20.08
N CYS A 944 6.18 16.26 -19.73
CA CYS A 944 7.18 16.65 -18.74
C CYS A 944 6.57 17.51 -17.61
N GLY A 945 6.79 17.18 -16.33
CA GLY A 945 6.29 18.00 -15.23
C GLY A 945 5.90 17.25 -13.96
N GLY A 946 4.88 17.77 -13.26
CA GLY A 946 4.33 17.13 -12.07
C GLY A 946 3.45 15.93 -12.42
N ARG A 947 3.52 14.85 -11.62
CA ARG A 947 2.82 13.57 -11.87
C ARG A 947 1.35 13.70 -12.26
N GLU A 948 0.59 14.53 -11.54
CA GLU A 948 -0.83 14.78 -11.81
C GLU A 948 -1.08 15.45 -13.17
N SER A 949 -0.18 16.33 -13.61
CA SER A 949 -0.31 17.03 -14.89
C SER A 949 0.09 16.17 -16.07
N VAL A 950 1.17 15.39 -15.93
CA VAL A 950 1.65 14.43 -16.93
C VAL A 950 0.66 13.28 -17.13
N GLY A 951 0.22 12.64 -16.03
CA GLY A 951 -0.82 11.61 -16.08
C GLY A 951 -2.15 12.16 -16.58
N GLY A 952 -2.52 13.37 -16.14
CA GLY A 952 -3.70 14.07 -16.63
C GLY A 952 -3.66 14.32 -18.13
N PHE A 953 -2.51 14.68 -18.72
CA PHE A 953 -2.34 14.84 -20.17
C PHE A 953 -2.57 13.54 -20.94
N GLY A 954 -2.02 12.43 -20.45
CA GLY A 954 -2.29 11.10 -21.01
C GLY A 954 -3.78 10.80 -21.08
N GLU A 955 -4.52 11.02 -19.99
CA GLU A 955 -5.97 10.76 -19.95
C GLU A 955 -6.81 11.61 -20.92
N ARG A 956 -6.34 12.80 -21.32
CA ARG A 956 -7.03 13.60 -22.36
C ARG A 956 -6.73 13.07 -23.76
N LEU A 957 -5.51 12.62 -24.01
CA LEU A 957 -5.16 11.97 -25.27
C LEU A 957 -5.87 10.62 -25.42
N ASP A 958 -5.97 9.84 -24.34
CA ASP A 958 -6.76 8.59 -24.30
C ASP A 958 -8.22 8.85 -24.73
N ALA A 959 -8.87 9.84 -24.12
CA ALA A 959 -10.25 10.21 -24.40
C ALA A 959 -10.46 10.85 -25.79
N LEU A 960 -9.41 11.46 -26.36
CA LEU A 960 -9.43 12.11 -27.67
C LEU A 960 -9.18 11.13 -28.82
N VAL A 961 -8.43 10.05 -28.59
CA VAL A 961 -8.15 9.02 -29.60
C VAL A 961 -9.12 7.83 -29.49
N GLY A 962 -9.69 7.57 -28.31
CA GLY A 962 -10.62 6.48 -28.03
C GLY A 962 -9.96 5.19 -27.54
N CYS A 963 -8.64 5.20 -27.33
CA CYS A 963 -7.85 4.09 -26.80
C CYS A 963 -6.62 4.64 -26.05
N SER A 964 -5.91 3.78 -25.31
CA SER A 964 -4.70 4.14 -24.58
C SER A 964 -3.62 4.73 -25.52
N VAL A 965 -3.27 6.00 -25.34
CA VAL A 965 -2.22 6.66 -26.16
C VAL A 965 -0.85 6.01 -25.93
N LYS A 966 -0.64 5.45 -24.72
CA LYS A 966 0.58 4.71 -24.36
C LYS A 966 0.68 3.36 -25.07
N GLU A 967 -0.43 2.71 -25.38
CA GLU A 967 -0.43 1.52 -26.23
C GLU A 967 -0.30 1.88 -27.71
N ALA A 968 -1.05 2.88 -28.17
CA ALA A 968 -1.06 3.31 -29.57
C ALA A 968 0.33 3.77 -30.08
N LEU A 969 1.15 4.31 -29.19
CA LEU A 969 2.51 4.79 -29.49
C LEU A 969 3.63 3.95 -28.86
N GLY A 970 3.30 3.05 -27.93
CA GLY A 970 4.28 2.26 -27.17
C GLY A 970 5.35 3.13 -26.51
N ASP A 971 6.61 2.70 -26.65
CA ASP A 971 7.81 3.41 -26.16
C ASP A 971 7.97 4.86 -26.67
N TRP A 972 7.18 5.29 -27.67
CA TRP A 972 7.20 6.67 -28.17
C TRP A 972 6.30 7.62 -27.38
N TYR A 973 5.57 7.15 -26.36
CA TYR A 973 5.01 8.01 -25.32
C TYR A 973 5.93 8.04 -24.09
N VAL A 974 6.64 9.15 -23.91
CA VAL A 974 7.67 9.32 -22.86
C VAL A 974 7.20 10.28 -21.77
N GLU A 975 7.36 9.89 -20.50
CA GLU A 975 6.96 10.68 -19.32
C GLU A 975 8.17 11.04 -18.46
N GLU A 976 8.36 12.35 -18.23
CA GLU A 976 9.45 12.88 -17.40
C GLU A 976 8.86 13.60 -16.19
N ILE A 977 8.93 12.96 -15.03
CA ILE A 977 8.16 13.33 -13.84
C ILE A 977 9.08 13.83 -12.72
N PHE A 978 9.02 15.13 -12.45
CA PHE A 978 9.76 15.74 -11.35
C PHE A 978 9.08 15.49 -9.99
N SER A 979 9.91 15.30 -8.96
CA SER A 979 9.48 15.43 -7.56
C SER A 979 9.60 16.88 -7.09
N ALA A 980 8.68 17.30 -6.21
CA ALA A 980 8.64 18.65 -5.62
C ALA A 980 9.52 18.74 -4.35
#